data_AF-A0A7M5V6G8-F1
#
_entry.id   AF-A0A7M5V6G8-F1
#
_cell.length_a   1.000
_cell.length_b   1.000
_cell.length_c   1.000
_cell.angle_alpha   90.00
_cell.angle_beta   90.00
_cell.angle_gamma   90.00
#
_symmetry.space_group_name_H-M   'P 1'
#
loop_
_entity.id
_entity.type
_entity.pdbx_description
1 polymer ?
#
loop_
_entity_poly.entity_id
_entity_poly.type
_entity_poly.pdbx_seq_one_letter_code
_entity_poly.pdbx_strand_id
1 'polypeptide(L)'
;MRLYLAIAPLVITTLVQLVSSQDVFNDFSVCGKTKDSRFLDQISRIVGGVNAAPGDLPWQAAMRSRNSGKPFCGATLISKKWAISAAHCQIRAGQQIVLGAHNFRLGSEGSRQIRTVRRAINHQGYNDRTMTNDIALVELSQEVEFNEFVKPACVLDSSKQLAAETPVVISGWGTTASGGSQPNILQEAEVKVVSNQVCNSRYGNGIDQTMLCAAARGKDSCQGDSGGPLVVDLKDSNGGDRFFLAGVVSFGIGCANPNYPGVYSNVASLRNWIQTNLASAGVQPATTNPGPNPGTVAPLATTVVPPTTGSDAFNDFSVCGKTKNTRFLDSISRIVGGVNAAPGDLPWQAAMRRTDSGKPFCGATLISKKWAISAAHCQIRAGQQIVLGAHNFRLGAEASRQIRTVRRAINHQGYNDRTMTNDIALVELSQEVEFDEFVKPACVLDSSKQLAAETPVVISGWGTTRSGGSQPNILQEAEVKVVSRQDCNSRYGNGIDQTMLCAAARGKDSCQGDSGGPLVVDLKDSNGGDRFYLAGVVSFGIGCANPNYPGVYSNVASLRNWIQTNLASAGVNPSPVGPGTVGPGPSPGPITTARPTEGPAPGPGADVFNDLKVCGKSKSTKFLDMIQRIVGGVDANEGDLPWQAAMRSRNSGKPFCGATLISKKWAVSAAHCQIRAGQQIVLGAHNFRQATEASRQIRTVRRAINHQGYNDRTMTNDIALVELSQEVEFDEFVKPACVLDSSKQLAAETPVVISGWGTTASGGSQPNILQEAEVKVVSRQVCNSRYGNGIDRTMLCAAARGKDSCQGDSGGPLVVDLKDSNGGDQFYLAGVVSFGIGCANPSYPGVYSNVASLRNWIQTNLASAGVYPATNNPEPSTTTTTTTTTTTKSTTTTKKPVVTTTKKPVVTTTKKPVVTTTEVVTTEPPESTTTPEEPEVAVEEVQLIRYWSRKFRDHFYTTNFRDLGFMRKSYRFEGVQCKLAKNQVADSVPLYQYNKPDKDHMYTIDPKEIGVTTPGAEGKNGYKFQKIVGYCYPEPKDGTIPLYRYYKAKIVNHFYTTDGKEMKTTTPGEFGQWNYLMQGITCYVYPGSYPLREYKS
;
A
#
# COMPACT_ATOMS: atom_id res chain seq x y z
N MET A 1 -32.08 72.90 -26.40
CA MET A 1 -31.91 72.03 -27.59
C MET A 1 -30.42 71.77 -27.76
N ARG A 2 -29.99 70.55 -28.16
CA ARG A 2 -28.60 70.02 -28.09
C ARG A 2 -28.05 69.68 -26.69
N LEU A 3 -28.50 68.56 -26.09
CA LEU A 3 -27.64 67.71 -25.21
C LEU A 3 -28.27 66.31 -24.96
N TYR A 4 -28.37 65.45 -25.98
CA TYR A 4 -29.03 64.14 -25.87
C TYR A 4 -28.33 63.00 -26.65
N LEU A 5 -27.02 63.11 -26.85
CA LEU A 5 -26.18 62.16 -27.61
C LEU A 5 -24.81 62.02 -26.92
N ALA A 6 -24.73 61.21 -25.85
CA ALA A 6 -23.47 60.97 -25.13
C ALA A 6 -23.39 59.67 -24.28
N ILE A 7 -24.49 59.19 -23.67
CA ILE A 7 -24.41 58.27 -22.51
C ILE A 7 -24.90 56.83 -22.80
N ALA A 8 -25.34 56.53 -24.03
CA ALA A 8 -25.83 55.19 -24.40
C ALA A 8 -24.77 54.05 -24.41
N PRO A 9 -23.49 54.23 -24.82
CA PRO A 9 -22.60 53.09 -25.07
C PRO A 9 -21.81 52.58 -23.85
N LEU A 10 -21.64 53.37 -22.77
CA LEU A 10 -20.76 52.99 -21.64
C LEU A 10 -21.38 52.00 -20.63
N VAL A 11 -22.72 51.93 -20.56
CA VAL A 11 -23.43 51.07 -19.58
C VAL A 11 -23.47 49.61 -20.04
N ILE A 12 -23.43 49.37 -21.36
CA ILE A 12 -23.50 48.01 -21.93
C ILE A 12 -22.14 47.30 -21.83
N THR A 13 -21.02 48.00 -22.06
CA THR A 13 -19.68 47.41 -21.95
C THR A 13 -19.30 47.05 -20.52
N THR A 14 -19.68 47.87 -19.54
CA THR A 14 -19.40 47.63 -18.11
C THR A 14 -20.22 46.47 -17.54
N LEU A 15 -21.46 46.25 -18.00
CA LEU A 15 -22.26 45.07 -17.63
C LEU A 15 -21.75 43.76 -18.25
N VAL A 16 -21.09 43.79 -19.42
CA VAL A 16 -20.50 42.59 -20.03
C VAL A 16 -19.23 42.14 -19.30
N GLN A 17 -18.42 43.06 -18.76
CA GLN A 17 -17.17 42.72 -18.07
C GLN A 17 -17.37 42.16 -16.65
N LEU A 18 -18.53 42.36 -16.01
CA LEU A 18 -18.82 41.85 -14.66
C LEU A 18 -19.43 40.43 -14.61
N VAL A 19 -19.66 39.79 -15.76
CA VAL A 19 -20.21 38.43 -15.85
C VAL A 19 -19.12 37.36 -16.07
N SER A 20 -17.88 37.74 -16.41
CA SER A 20 -16.86 36.81 -16.89
C SER A 20 -16.09 36.02 -15.82
N SER A 21 -16.58 35.93 -14.58
CA SER A 21 -15.85 35.33 -13.43
C SER A 21 -16.47 34.04 -12.87
N GLN A 22 -17.61 33.60 -13.38
CA GLN A 22 -18.22 32.31 -12.99
C GLN A 22 -17.94 31.24 -14.06
N ASP A 23 -17.32 30.12 -13.63
CA ASP A 23 -17.05 28.97 -14.50
C ASP A 23 -18.37 28.22 -14.80
N VAL A 24 -18.99 28.57 -15.92
CA VAL A 24 -20.25 27.96 -16.41
C VAL A 24 -20.06 26.51 -16.89
N PHE A 25 -18.81 26.06 -17.06
CA PHE A 25 -18.50 24.76 -17.65
C PHE A 25 -18.35 23.67 -16.59
N ASN A 26 -17.72 24.02 -15.46
CA ASN A 26 -17.23 23.06 -14.49
C ASN A 26 -18.10 23.01 -13.25
N ASP A 27 -19.23 22.30 -13.34
CA ASP A 27 -19.91 21.78 -12.16
C ASP A 27 -19.01 20.75 -11.47
N PHE A 28 -18.13 21.23 -10.59
CA PHE A 28 -17.22 20.40 -9.82
C PHE A 28 -17.95 19.47 -8.82
N SER A 29 -19.27 19.53 -8.67
CA SER A 29 -19.99 18.46 -7.96
C SER A 29 -20.04 17.15 -8.79
N VAL A 30 -20.05 17.22 -10.13
CA VAL A 30 -20.15 16.04 -11.03
C VAL A 30 -19.01 15.91 -12.05
N CYS A 31 -18.50 16.99 -12.65
CA CYS A 31 -17.61 16.92 -13.81
C CYS A 31 -16.28 16.19 -13.53
N GLY A 32 -15.74 15.53 -14.55
CA GLY A 32 -14.40 14.89 -14.51
C GLY A 32 -14.28 13.71 -13.55
N LYS A 33 -15.37 13.26 -12.91
CA LYS A 33 -15.38 12.14 -11.97
C LYS A 33 -15.67 10.81 -12.68
N THR A 34 -14.68 9.93 -12.73
CA THR A 34 -14.83 8.53 -13.15
C THR A 34 -15.48 7.66 -12.04
N LYS A 35 -15.53 6.34 -12.22
CA LYS A 35 -16.04 5.33 -11.28
C LYS A 35 -14.97 4.80 -10.32
N ASP A 36 -13.71 4.73 -10.75
CA ASP A 36 -12.55 4.42 -9.89
C ASP A 36 -11.60 5.62 -9.86
N SER A 37 -11.35 6.19 -8.68
CA SER A 37 -10.42 7.31 -8.51
C SER A 37 -8.94 6.95 -8.77
N ARG A 38 -8.66 5.69 -9.12
CA ARG A 38 -7.35 5.22 -9.60
C ARG A 38 -7.34 4.90 -11.10
N PHE A 39 -8.18 5.56 -11.89
CA PHE A 39 -8.26 5.33 -13.33
C PHE A 39 -6.89 5.51 -14.04
N LEU A 40 -6.14 6.62 -13.81
CA LEU A 40 -4.78 6.74 -14.36
C LEU A 40 -3.80 5.68 -13.82
N ASP A 41 -3.95 5.25 -12.57
CA ASP A 41 -3.20 4.15 -11.96
C ASP A 41 -3.45 2.79 -12.66
N GLN A 42 -4.53 2.68 -13.45
CA GLN A 42 -4.82 1.52 -14.29
C GLN A 42 -4.40 1.73 -15.76
N ILE A 43 -4.63 2.90 -16.36
CA ILE A 43 -4.31 3.19 -17.78
C ILE A 43 -2.79 3.28 -18.01
N SER A 44 -2.05 3.94 -17.11
CA SER A 44 -0.58 4.13 -17.20
C SER A 44 0.22 2.82 -17.18
N ARG A 45 -0.46 1.68 -16.97
CA ARG A 45 0.11 0.34 -17.02
C ARG A 45 -0.05 -0.34 -18.39
N ILE A 46 -0.64 0.29 -19.42
CA ILE A 46 -1.05 -0.40 -20.67
C ILE A 46 -0.69 0.34 -21.99
N VAL A 47 -0.15 -0.42 -22.95
CA VAL A 47 0.23 0.05 -24.29
C VAL A 47 -0.41 -0.82 -25.38
N GLY A 48 -0.93 -0.19 -26.45
CA GLY A 48 -1.52 -0.86 -27.63
C GLY A 48 -2.94 -0.42 -28.00
N GLY A 49 -3.65 0.27 -27.10
CA GLY A 49 -5.11 0.47 -27.20
C GLY A 49 -5.84 -0.75 -26.63
N VAL A 50 -6.68 -0.56 -25.62
CA VAL A 50 -7.35 -1.66 -24.91
C VAL A 50 -8.79 -1.35 -24.53
N ASN A 51 -9.56 -2.41 -24.28
CA ASN A 51 -10.91 -2.33 -23.74
C ASN A 51 -10.94 -1.58 -22.38
N ALA A 52 -11.44 -0.34 -22.38
CA ALA A 52 -11.77 0.40 -21.16
C ALA A 52 -12.88 -0.30 -20.37
N ALA A 53 -12.87 -0.29 -19.04
CA ALA A 53 -13.89 -1.01 -18.29
C ALA A 53 -15.24 -0.26 -18.23
N PRO A 54 -16.37 -0.95 -17.95
CA PRO A 54 -17.70 -0.34 -17.95
C PRO A 54 -17.86 0.75 -16.85
N GLY A 55 -17.85 2.01 -17.28
CA GLY A 55 -18.01 3.19 -16.42
C GLY A 55 -16.72 3.99 -16.16
N ASP A 56 -15.60 3.58 -16.72
CA ASP A 56 -14.30 4.24 -16.51
C ASP A 56 -14.22 5.61 -17.21
N LEU A 57 -14.87 5.74 -18.38
CA LEU A 57 -14.92 6.94 -19.23
C LEU A 57 -16.35 7.49 -19.38
N PRO A 58 -17.00 7.96 -18.30
CA PRO A 58 -18.44 8.27 -18.29
C PRO A 58 -18.82 9.51 -19.12
N TRP A 59 -17.83 10.28 -19.61
CA TRP A 59 -18.02 11.40 -20.54
C TRP A 59 -17.95 11.00 -22.02
N GLN A 60 -17.51 9.77 -22.33
CA GLN A 60 -17.44 9.29 -23.70
C GLN A 60 -18.85 9.17 -24.29
N ALA A 61 -19.03 9.81 -25.45
CA ALA A 61 -20.20 9.66 -26.29
C ALA A 61 -19.81 9.30 -27.73
N ALA A 62 -20.78 8.86 -28.53
CA ALA A 62 -20.58 8.57 -29.94
C ALA A 62 -21.79 8.98 -30.80
N MET A 63 -21.50 9.57 -31.95
CA MET A 63 -22.46 9.93 -32.98
C MET A 63 -22.80 8.71 -33.84
N ARG A 64 -24.07 8.32 -33.83
CA ARG A 64 -24.56 7.10 -34.49
C ARG A 64 -25.03 7.38 -35.91
N SER A 65 -24.48 6.66 -36.87
CA SER A 65 -24.90 6.73 -38.28
C SER A 65 -26.32 6.21 -38.43
N ARG A 66 -27.19 6.97 -39.11
CA ARG A 66 -28.58 6.55 -39.39
C ARG A 66 -28.64 5.30 -40.27
N ASN A 67 -27.66 5.09 -41.14
CA ASN A 67 -27.70 4.04 -42.17
C ASN A 67 -27.09 2.71 -41.69
N SER A 68 -26.09 2.76 -40.81
CA SER A 68 -25.34 1.56 -40.37
C SER A 68 -25.45 1.26 -38.87
N GLY A 69 -26.04 2.15 -38.06
CA GLY A 69 -26.12 2.01 -36.60
C GLY A 69 -24.78 2.08 -35.85
N LYS A 70 -23.66 2.22 -36.58
CA LYS A 70 -22.29 2.30 -36.06
C LYS A 70 -21.92 3.71 -35.61
N PRO A 71 -20.91 3.88 -34.72
CA PRO A 71 -20.29 5.16 -34.49
C PRO A 71 -19.58 5.65 -35.77
N PHE A 72 -19.75 6.92 -36.14
CA PHE A 72 -18.99 7.56 -37.21
C PHE A 72 -18.07 8.69 -36.71
N CYS A 73 -18.38 9.25 -35.53
CA CYS A 73 -17.56 10.17 -34.78
C CYS A 73 -17.77 9.93 -33.27
N GLY A 74 -16.78 10.27 -32.46
CA GLY A 74 -16.91 10.46 -31.02
C GLY A 74 -17.56 11.80 -30.65
N ALA A 75 -17.87 11.94 -29.37
CA ALA A 75 -18.24 13.20 -28.72
C ALA A 75 -17.87 13.11 -27.23
N THR A 76 -17.76 14.26 -26.56
CA THR A 76 -17.51 14.37 -25.11
C THR A 76 -18.66 15.10 -24.43
N LEU A 77 -19.30 14.48 -23.45
CA LEU A 77 -20.33 15.12 -22.63
C LEU A 77 -19.72 16.22 -21.74
N ILE A 78 -20.31 17.42 -21.71
CA ILE A 78 -19.86 18.54 -20.85
C ILE A 78 -20.95 19.09 -19.92
N SER A 79 -22.23 18.81 -20.19
CA SER A 79 -23.33 19.07 -19.24
C SER A 79 -24.50 18.12 -19.52
N LYS A 80 -25.59 18.19 -18.73
CA LYS A 80 -26.80 17.38 -18.97
C LYS A 80 -27.36 17.50 -20.40
N LYS A 81 -27.10 18.60 -21.11
CA LYS A 81 -27.71 18.91 -22.42
C LYS A 81 -26.71 19.25 -23.52
N TRP A 82 -25.41 19.27 -23.24
CA TRP A 82 -24.39 19.65 -24.22
C TRP A 82 -23.22 18.68 -24.26
N ALA A 83 -22.76 18.39 -25.47
CA ALA A 83 -21.52 17.69 -25.76
C ALA A 83 -20.66 18.50 -26.74
N ILE A 84 -19.35 18.21 -26.75
CA ILE A 84 -18.38 18.72 -27.73
C ILE A 84 -18.06 17.59 -28.72
N SER A 85 -17.84 17.92 -29.98
CA SER A 85 -17.31 17.03 -31.03
C SER A 85 -16.50 17.85 -32.04
N ALA A 86 -16.06 17.26 -33.14
CA ALA A 86 -15.33 17.95 -34.21
C ALA A 86 -16.31 18.60 -35.21
N ALA A 87 -15.87 19.68 -35.87
CA ALA A 87 -16.65 20.37 -36.89
C ALA A 87 -16.74 19.54 -38.19
N HIS A 88 -15.66 18.85 -38.55
CA HIS A 88 -15.57 17.99 -39.73
C HIS A 88 -16.54 16.80 -39.69
N CYS A 89 -17.03 16.41 -38.51
CA CYS A 89 -18.06 15.39 -38.35
C CYS A 89 -19.43 15.80 -38.93
N GLN A 90 -19.63 17.07 -39.32
CA GLN A 90 -20.85 17.60 -39.94
C GLN A 90 -22.15 17.15 -39.22
N ILE A 91 -22.18 17.30 -37.90
CA ILE A 91 -23.29 16.86 -37.06
C ILE A 91 -24.55 17.68 -37.40
N ARG A 92 -25.69 17.00 -37.55
CA ARG A 92 -26.96 17.60 -37.98
C ARG A 92 -28.10 17.22 -37.03
N ALA A 93 -29.11 18.09 -36.96
CA ALA A 93 -30.33 17.85 -36.19
C ALA A 93 -30.98 16.50 -36.56
N GLY A 94 -31.57 15.82 -35.57
CA GLY A 94 -32.17 14.50 -35.76
C GLY A 94 -31.16 13.34 -35.92
N GLN A 95 -29.85 13.58 -35.88
CA GLN A 95 -28.88 12.48 -35.65
C GLN A 95 -28.97 11.99 -34.20
N GLN A 96 -28.52 10.77 -33.94
CA GLN A 96 -28.50 10.19 -32.60
C GLN A 96 -27.09 10.23 -32.00
N ILE A 97 -27.03 10.54 -30.71
CA ILE A 97 -25.83 10.44 -29.88
C ILE A 97 -26.08 9.40 -28.79
N VAL A 98 -25.05 8.61 -28.50
CA VAL A 98 -25.07 7.50 -27.56
C VAL A 98 -24.07 7.77 -26.44
N LEU A 99 -24.49 7.57 -25.20
CA LEU A 99 -23.69 7.78 -23.99
C LEU A 99 -23.82 6.57 -23.05
N GLY A 100 -22.81 6.30 -22.23
CA GLY A 100 -22.82 5.16 -21.29
C GLY A 100 -22.83 3.78 -21.96
N ALA A 101 -22.55 3.69 -23.26
CA ALA A 101 -22.28 2.44 -23.93
C ALA A 101 -20.84 1.97 -23.63
N HIS A 102 -20.63 0.67 -23.53
CA HIS A 102 -19.32 0.03 -23.46
C HIS A 102 -19.13 -0.89 -24.67
N ASN A 103 -20.09 -1.78 -24.94
CA ASN A 103 -20.09 -2.67 -26.11
C ASN A 103 -21.18 -2.25 -27.13
N PHE A 104 -20.77 -1.52 -28.16
CA PHE A 104 -21.65 -0.92 -29.16
C PHE A 104 -22.44 -1.93 -30.02
N ARG A 105 -22.04 -3.22 -30.04
CA ARG A 105 -22.81 -4.31 -30.68
C ARG A 105 -24.05 -4.72 -29.91
N LEU A 106 -24.10 -4.49 -28.59
CA LEU A 106 -25.25 -4.87 -27.78
C LEU A 106 -26.38 -3.87 -27.99
N GLY A 107 -27.53 -4.34 -28.49
CA GLY A 107 -28.69 -3.51 -28.80
C GLY A 107 -29.24 -2.77 -27.57
N SER A 108 -29.10 -3.38 -26.39
CA SER A 108 -29.40 -2.78 -25.09
C SER A 108 -28.32 -3.16 -24.08
N GLU A 109 -27.59 -2.16 -23.59
CA GLU A 109 -26.83 -2.22 -22.33
C GLU A 109 -27.60 -1.37 -21.33
N GLY A 110 -27.75 -1.82 -20.08
CA GLY A 110 -28.55 -1.09 -19.07
C GLY A 110 -28.01 0.31 -18.71
N SER A 111 -26.74 0.57 -19.02
CA SER A 111 -26.06 1.86 -18.88
C SER A 111 -26.30 2.84 -20.04
N ARG A 112 -26.80 2.35 -21.18
CA ARG A 112 -26.82 3.09 -22.46
C ARG A 112 -27.95 4.10 -22.53
N GLN A 113 -27.60 5.38 -22.59
CA GLN A 113 -28.53 6.46 -22.91
C GLN A 113 -28.39 6.88 -24.38
N ILE A 114 -29.51 6.94 -25.09
CA ILE A 114 -29.58 7.49 -26.45
C ILE A 114 -30.33 8.82 -26.37
N ARG A 115 -29.83 9.84 -27.07
CA ARG A 115 -30.50 11.13 -27.27
C ARG A 115 -30.44 11.53 -28.74
N THR A 116 -31.32 12.43 -29.13
CA THR A 116 -31.35 13.02 -30.46
C THR A 116 -30.68 14.40 -30.41
N VAL A 117 -29.88 14.74 -31.42
CA VAL A 117 -29.29 16.08 -31.55
C VAL A 117 -30.40 17.07 -31.92
N ARG A 118 -30.57 18.12 -31.12
CA ARG A 118 -31.46 19.25 -31.40
C ARG A 118 -30.85 20.15 -32.48
N ARG A 119 -29.57 20.50 -32.33
CA ARG A 119 -28.74 21.23 -33.28
C ARG A 119 -27.26 20.99 -32.98
N ALA A 120 -26.40 21.27 -33.96
CA ALA A 120 -24.97 21.47 -33.73
C ALA A 120 -24.58 22.91 -34.08
N ILE A 121 -23.49 23.39 -33.49
CA ILE A 121 -22.89 24.71 -33.73
C ILE A 121 -21.41 24.48 -34.00
N ASN A 122 -20.98 24.58 -35.25
CA ASN A 122 -19.56 24.51 -35.61
C ASN A 122 -18.87 25.86 -35.32
N HIS A 123 -17.56 25.84 -35.08
CA HIS A 123 -16.77 27.07 -34.97
C HIS A 123 -16.85 27.89 -36.27
N GLN A 124 -17.11 29.19 -36.18
CA GLN A 124 -17.33 30.02 -37.37
C GLN A 124 -16.06 30.21 -38.23
N GLY A 125 -14.89 30.13 -37.60
CA GLY A 125 -13.59 30.08 -38.27
C GLY A 125 -13.08 28.66 -38.59
N TYR A 126 -13.94 27.63 -38.60
CA TYR A 126 -13.54 26.28 -39.03
C TYR A 126 -13.15 26.27 -40.51
N ASN A 127 -12.02 25.64 -40.84
CA ASN A 127 -11.50 25.54 -42.19
C ASN A 127 -11.27 24.05 -42.55
N ASP A 128 -11.93 23.57 -43.60
CA ASP A 128 -11.90 22.18 -44.04
C ASP A 128 -10.62 21.77 -44.79
N ARG A 129 -9.74 22.73 -45.11
CA ARG A 129 -8.44 22.50 -45.76
C ARG A 129 -7.27 22.50 -44.78
N THR A 130 -7.35 23.34 -43.74
CA THR A 130 -6.28 23.44 -42.71
C THR A 130 -6.64 22.73 -41.41
N MET A 131 -7.91 22.33 -41.21
CA MET A 131 -8.45 21.79 -39.96
C MET A 131 -8.35 22.75 -38.75
N THR A 132 -8.01 24.02 -38.99
CA THR A 132 -8.02 25.10 -37.99
C THR A 132 -9.42 25.26 -37.39
N ASN A 133 -9.51 25.42 -36.07
CA ASN A 133 -10.77 25.49 -35.31
C ASN A 133 -11.75 24.30 -35.52
N ASP A 134 -11.28 23.07 -35.68
CA ASP A 134 -12.15 21.89 -35.85
C ASP A 134 -12.88 21.47 -34.56
N ILE A 135 -13.87 22.27 -34.13
CA ILE A 135 -14.67 22.04 -32.94
C ILE A 135 -16.16 22.40 -33.19
N ALA A 136 -17.05 21.62 -32.60
CA ALA A 136 -18.49 21.82 -32.64
C ALA A 136 -19.15 21.54 -31.28
N LEU A 137 -20.18 22.32 -30.96
CA LEU A 137 -21.07 22.09 -29.83
C LEU A 137 -22.34 21.37 -30.28
N VAL A 138 -22.78 20.39 -29.52
CA VAL A 138 -23.92 19.52 -29.83
C VAL A 138 -24.98 19.66 -28.73
N GLU A 139 -26.13 20.26 -29.06
CA GLU A 139 -27.26 20.38 -28.13
C GLU A 139 -28.15 19.13 -28.18
N LEU A 140 -28.46 18.56 -27.02
CA LEU A 140 -29.35 17.42 -26.90
C LEU A 140 -30.82 17.84 -26.88
N SER A 141 -31.70 17.05 -27.52
CA SER A 141 -33.16 17.27 -27.53
C SER A 141 -33.79 17.12 -26.14
N GLN A 142 -33.19 16.29 -25.29
CA GLN A 142 -33.58 15.99 -23.92
C GLN A 142 -32.30 15.80 -23.09
N GLU A 143 -32.37 16.09 -21.80
CA GLU A 143 -31.24 15.93 -20.88
C GLU A 143 -30.87 14.46 -20.66
N VAL A 144 -29.60 14.20 -20.33
CA VAL A 144 -29.14 12.89 -19.84
C VAL A 144 -29.20 12.82 -18.33
N GLU A 145 -29.53 11.64 -17.80
CA GLU A 145 -29.43 11.39 -16.36
C GLU A 145 -27.99 11.08 -16.00
N PHE A 146 -27.48 11.69 -14.93
CA PHE A 146 -26.14 11.41 -14.45
C PHE A 146 -26.13 10.17 -13.56
N ASN A 147 -25.22 9.24 -13.84
CA ASN A 147 -25.04 7.99 -13.09
C ASN A 147 -23.57 7.55 -13.14
N GLU A 148 -23.23 6.32 -12.74
CA GLU A 148 -21.84 5.84 -12.76
C GLU A 148 -21.24 5.66 -14.18
N PHE A 149 -22.08 5.61 -15.22
CA PHE A 149 -21.68 5.41 -16.63
C PHE A 149 -21.85 6.66 -17.51
N VAL A 150 -22.54 7.71 -17.02
CA VAL A 150 -22.84 8.95 -17.75
C VAL A 150 -22.62 10.15 -16.84
N LYS A 151 -21.55 10.92 -17.10
CA LYS A 151 -21.15 12.14 -16.37
C LYS A 151 -20.37 13.06 -17.31
N PRO A 152 -20.37 14.39 -17.14
CA PRO A 152 -19.59 15.28 -17.99
C PRO A 152 -18.09 15.21 -17.68
N ALA A 153 -17.24 15.45 -18.67
CA ALA A 153 -15.86 15.86 -18.44
C ALA A 153 -15.85 17.30 -17.92
N CYS A 154 -14.85 17.68 -17.13
CA CYS A 154 -14.59 19.11 -16.92
C CYS A 154 -14.00 19.70 -18.22
N VAL A 155 -14.18 20.98 -18.50
CA VAL A 155 -13.57 21.66 -19.65
C VAL A 155 -12.29 22.36 -19.18
N LEU A 156 -11.15 22.09 -19.85
CA LEU A 156 -9.87 22.67 -19.48
C LEU A 156 -9.90 24.21 -19.57
N ASP A 157 -9.20 24.88 -18.66
CA ASP A 157 -9.19 26.34 -18.58
C ASP A 157 -8.22 27.00 -19.59
N SER A 158 -8.55 28.21 -20.06
CA SER A 158 -7.76 28.93 -21.07
C SER A 158 -6.41 29.43 -20.54
N SER A 159 -6.23 29.51 -19.21
CA SER A 159 -4.92 29.74 -18.59
C SER A 159 -4.01 28.50 -18.55
N LYS A 160 -4.53 27.31 -18.86
CA LYS A 160 -3.83 26.03 -18.74
C LYS A 160 -3.33 25.51 -20.09
N GLN A 161 -2.13 25.94 -20.49
CA GLN A 161 -1.36 25.21 -21.50
C GLN A 161 -0.76 23.93 -20.90
N LEU A 162 -0.88 22.81 -21.60
CA LEU A 162 -0.23 21.56 -21.20
C LEU A 162 1.22 21.54 -21.68
N ALA A 163 2.14 21.11 -20.81
CA ALA A 163 3.55 20.97 -21.17
C ALA A 163 3.75 19.78 -22.12
N ALA A 164 4.83 19.79 -22.90
CA ALA A 164 5.27 18.59 -23.61
C ALA A 164 5.53 17.43 -22.62
N GLU A 165 5.38 16.20 -23.09
CA GLU A 165 5.43 14.96 -22.31
C GLU A 165 4.31 14.79 -21.23
N THR A 166 3.37 15.73 -21.08
CA THR A 166 2.19 15.56 -20.22
C THR A 166 1.38 14.33 -20.65
N PRO A 167 1.08 13.36 -19.77
CA PRO A 167 0.26 12.21 -20.09
C PRO A 167 -1.21 12.61 -20.24
N VAL A 168 -1.85 12.09 -21.28
CA VAL A 168 -3.24 12.39 -21.67
C VAL A 168 -3.89 11.14 -22.27
N VAL A 169 -5.20 10.98 -22.08
CA VAL A 169 -5.94 9.77 -22.48
C VAL A 169 -6.86 10.09 -23.65
N ILE A 170 -6.78 9.25 -24.69
CA ILE A 170 -7.75 9.19 -25.80
C ILE A 170 -8.66 7.98 -25.65
N SER A 171 -9.88 8.09 -26.15
CA SER A 171 -10.84 6.96 -26.17
C SER A 171 -11.89 7.03 -27.27
N GLY A 172 -12.38 5.86 -27.70
CA GLY A 172 -13.37 5.77 -28.76
C GLY A 172 -13.62 4.36 -29.31
N TRP A 173 -14.28 4.32 -30.47
CA TRP A 173 -14.65 3.08 -31.19
C TRP A 173 -14.19 3.11 -32.67
N GLY A 174 -13.19 3.93 -32.99
CA GLY A 174 -12.57 3.99 -34.31
C GLY A 174 -11.68 2.80 -34.61
N THR A 175 -11.27 2.68 -35.88
CA THR A 175 -10.51 1.53 -36.38
C THR A 175 -9.11 1.45 -35.76
N THR A 176 -8.76 0.38 -35.04
CA THR A 176 -7.43 0.26 -34.37
C THR A 176 -6.22 0.16 -35.32
N ALA A 177 -6.45 0.14 -36.64
CA ALA A 177 -5.45 0.25 -37.69
C ALA A 177 -6.05 0.93 -38.93
N SER A 178 -5.21 1.46 -39.82
CA SER A 178 -5.65 2.10 -41.07
C SER A 178 -6.39 1.09 -41.96
N GLY A 179 -7.63 1.39 -42.35
CA GLY A 179 -8.49 0.46 -43.09
C GLY A 179 -9.00 -0.75 -42.28
N GLY A 180 -8.73 -0.80 -40.98
CA GLY A 180 -9.14 -1.89 -40.09
C GLY A 180 -10.64 -1.90 -39.77
N SER A 181 -11.07 -2.90 -38.99
CA SER A 181 -12.44 -2.95 -38.48
C SER A 181 -12.60 -2.15 -37.18
N GLN A 182 -13.73 -1.49 -37.00
CA GLN A 182 -14.08 -0.83 -35.73
C GLN A 182 -14.26 -1.86 -34.60
N PRO A 183 -13.65 -1.66 -33.42
CA PRO A 183 -13.85 -2.51 -32.25
C PRO A 183 -15.27 -2.34 -31.71
N ASN A 184 -15.83 -3.42 -31.16
CA ASN A 184 -17.18 -3.38 -30.59
C ASN A 184 -17.17 -2.79 -29.17
N ILE A 185 -16.07 -2.99 -28.43
CA ILE A 185 -15.88 -2.50 -27.06
C ILE A 185 -15.12 -1.16 -27.11
N LEU A 186 -15.44 -0.24 -26.20
CA LEU A 186 -14.77 1.05 -26.05
C LEU A 186 -13.26 0.85 -25.84
N GLN A 187 -12.44 1.48 -26.68
CA GLN A 187 -10.98 1.48 -26.51
C GLN A 187 -10.51 2.74 -25.80
N GLU A 188 -9.41 2.61 -25.06
CA GLU A 188 -8.65 3.71 -24.48
C GLU A 188 -7.14 3.55 -24.71
N ALA A 189 -6.42 4.68 -24.73
CA ALA A 189 -4.97 4.69 -24.75
C ALA A 189 -4.40 5.97 -24.11
N GLU A 190 -3.40 5.81 -23.25
CA GLU A 190 -2.54 6.94 -22.86
C GLU A 190 -1.59 7.32 -24.00
N VAL A 191 -1.53 8.60 -24.35
CA VAL A 191 -0.56 9.24 -25.24
C VAL A 191 0.05 10.45 -24.52
N LYS A 192 1.09 11.08 -25.09
CA LYS A 192 1.73 12.25 -24.47
C LYS A 192 1.62 13.48 -25.35
N VAL A 193 1.45 14.65 -24.72
CA VAL A 193 1.45 15.95 -25.42
C VAL A 193 2.79 16.20 -26.11
N VAL A 194 2.73 16.60 -27.38
CA VAL A 194 3.86 16.97 -28.23
C VAL A 194 3.76 18.48 -28.49
N SER A 195 4.85 19.22 -28.29
CA SER A 195 4.84 20.68 -28.54
C SER A 195 4.56 21.00 -30.01
N ASN A 196 3.80 22.06 -30.27
CA ASN A 196 3.43 22.43 -31.65
C ASN A 196 4.67 22.74 -32.52
N GLN A 197 5.82 23.12 -31.93
CA GLN A 197 7.10 23.23 -32.65
C GLN A 197 7.59 21.86 -33.17
N VAL A 198 7.61 20.83 -32.32
CA VAL A 198 8.00 19.47 -32.74
C VAL A 198 6.97 18.90 -33.71
N CYS A 199 5.68 19.15 -33.49
CA CYS A 199 4.62 18.77 -34.42
C CYS A 199 4.78 19.45 -35.80
N ASN A 200 5.06 20.75 -35.84
CA ASN A 200 5.30 21.50 -37.07
C ASN A 200 6.52 21.04 -37.87
N SER A 201 7.55 20.48 -37.22
CA SER A 201 8.66 19.84 -37.92
C SER A 201 8.26 18.59 -38.71
N ARG A 202 7.10 18.00 -38.42
CA ARG A 202 6.51 16.86 -39.15
C ARG A 202 5.43 17.29 -40.13
N TYR A 203 4.63 18.30 -39.74
CA TYR A 203 3.48 18.81 -40.50
C TYR A 203 3.76 20.08 -41.34
N GLY A 204 5.03 20.41 -41.60
CA GLY A 204 5.40 21.49 -42.53
C GLY A 204 4.90 22.88 -42.13
N ASN A 205 4.88 23.20 -40.83
CA ASN A 205 4.31 24.42 -40.25
C ASN A 205 2.78 24.57 -40.34
N GLY A 206 2.02 23.49 -40.59
CA GLY A 206 0.56 23.51 -40.65
C GLY A 206 -0.21 23.52 -39.31
N ILE A 207 0.47 23.48 -38.15
CA ILE A 207 -0.14 23.37 -36.82
C ILE A 207 -0.16 24.73 -36.12
N ASP A 208 -1.35 25.30 -35.95
CA ASP A 208 -1.58 26.61 -35.31
C ASP A 208 -1.90 26.52 -33.81
N GLN A 209 -2.27 27.65 -33.18
CA GLN A 209 -2.54 27.75 -31.73
C GLN A 209 -3.88 27.11 -31.30
N THR A 210 -4.81 26.93 -32.24
CA THR A 210 -6.10 26.26 -32.05
C THR A 210 -5.97 24.73 -32.09
N MET A 211 -4.75 24.22 -32.33
CA MET A 211 -4.39 22.81 -32.35
C MET A 211 -3.48 22.43 -31.19
N LEU A 212 -3.53 21.16 -30.80
CA LEU A 212 -2.73 20.48 -29.79
C LEU A 212 -2.30 19.14 -30.38
N CYS A 213 -1.03 18.77 -30.29
CA CYS A 213 -0.56 17.47 -30.77
C CYS A 213 -0.31 16.50 -29.61
N ALA A 214 -0.55 15.21 -29.85
CA ALA A 214 -0.18 14.14 -28.91
C ALA A 214 0.22 12.86 -29.65
N ALA A 215 1.11 12.06 -29.05
CA ALA A 215 1.63 10.84 -29.67
C ALA A 215 2.05 9.78 -28.64
N ALA A 216 2.06 8.51 -29.06
CA ALA A 216 2.89 7.47 -28.48
C ALA A 216 3.24 6.41 -29.55
N ARG A 217 4.34 5.67 -29.36
CA ARG A 217 4.81 4.69 -30.36
C ARG A 217 3.80 3.55 -30.51
N GLY A 218 3.19 3.40 -31.68
CA GLY A 218 2.17 2.38 -31.93
C GLY A 218 0.78 2.71 -31.36
N LYS A 219 0.48 3.98 -31.05
CA LYS A 219 -0.83 4.48 -30.61
C LYS A 219 -1.18 5.78 -31.34
N ASP A 220 -2.42 5.90 -31.82
CA ASP A 220 -3.03 7.17 -32.24
C ASP A 220 -4.56 7.05 -32.24
N SER A 221 -5.27 8.16 -32.40
CA SER A 221 -6.70 8.20 -32.71
C SER A 221 -6.94 7.91 -34.20
N CYS A 222 -8.06 7.25 -34.55
CA CYS A 222 -8.26 6.69 -35.89
C CYS A 222 -9.66 6.94 -36.47
N GLN A 223 -9.94 6.33 -37.64
CA GLN A 223 -11.20 6.51 -38.38
C GLN A 223 -12.41 6.09 -37.53
N GLY A 224 -13.20 7.09 -37.10
CA GLY A 224 -14.35 6.93 -36.21
C GLY A 224 -14.14 7.46 -34.78
N ASP A 225 -12.92 7.79 -34.38
CA ASP A 225 -12.61 8.46 -33.10
C ASP A 225 -12.74 9.99 -33.19
N SER A 226 -12.73 10.56 -34.40
CA SER A 226 -13.00 11.97 -34.72
C SER A 226 -14.08 12.60 -33.83
N GLY A 227 -13.79 13.73 -33.18
CA GLY A 227 -14.70 14.36 -32.23
C GLY A 227 -14.70 13.76 -30.81
N GLY A 228 -13.97 12.66 -30.58
CA GLY A 228 -13.77 12.05 -29.27
C GLY A 228 -12.87 12.87 -28.34
N PRO A 229 -12.81 12.49 -27.04
CA PRO A 229 -12.02 13.18 -26.04
C PRO A 229 -10.51 12.92 -26.16
N LEU A 230 -9.73 13.97 -25.89
CA LEU A 230 -8.40 13.89 -25.30
C LEU A 230 -8.49 14.53 -23.90
N VAL A 231 -8.43 13.73 -22.84
CA VAL A 231 -8.51 14.21 -21.45
C VAL A 231 -7.16 14.19 -20.73
N VAL A 232 -6.97 15.16 -19.83
CA VAL A 232 -5.86 15.23 -18.88
C VAL A 232 -6.42 15.11 -17.46
N ASP A 233 -5.74 14.37 -16.59
CA ASP A 233 -6.06 14.40 -15.15
C ASP A 233 -5.31 15.59 -14.50
N LEU A 234 -6.05 16.46 -13.82
CA LEU A 234 -5.50 17.60 -13.09
C LEU A 234 -6.28 17.78 -11.78
N LYS A 235 -5.60 18.35 -10.79
CA LYS A 235 -6.26 18.81 -9.57
C LYS A 235 -7.21 19.97 -9.88
N ASP A 236 -8.45 19.87 -9.41
CA ASP A 236 -9.36 21.02 -9.33
C ASP A 236 -8.89 22.04 -8.27
N SER A 237 -9.58 23.18 -8.19
CA SER A 237 -9.27 24.25 -7.24
C SER A 237 -9.38 23.86 -5.75
N ASN A 238 -9.92 22.66 -5.46
CA ASN A 238 -10.04 22.11 -4.11
C ASN A 238 -9.12 20.89 -3.89
N GLY A 239 -8.25 20.56 -4.86
CA GLY A 239 -7.28 19.45 -4.76
C GLY A 239 -7.81 18.07 -5.15
N GLY A 240 -9.04 17.97 -5.67
CA GLY A 240 -9.61 16.71 -6.17
C GLY A 240 -9.11 16.38 -7.58
N ASP A 241 -8.80 15.11 -7.84
CA ASP A 241 -8.43 14.62 -9.18
C ASP A 241 -9.62 14.67 -10.15
N ARG A 242 -9.38 15.12 -11.39
CA ARG A 242 -10.41 15.41 -12.40
C ARG A 242 -9.89 15.25 -13.81
N PHE A 243 -10.68 14.57 -14.62
CA PHE A 243 -10.49 14.54 -16.06
C PHE A 243 -11.06 15.80 -16.71
N PHE A 244 -10.15 16.67 -17.16
CA PHE A 244 -10.43 17.84 -17.98
C PHE A 244 -10.24 17.49 -19.47
N LEU A 245 -11.21 17.86 -20.30
CA LEU A 245 -11.10 17.80 -21.76
C LEU A 245 -10.08 18.83 -22.23
N ALA A 246 -8.90 18.37 -22.66
CA ALA A 246 -7.80 19.17 -23.17
C ALA A 246 -7.84 19.34 -24.69
N GLY A 247 -8.33 18.32 -25.39
CA GLY A 247 -8.43 18.33 -26.85
C GLY A 247 -9.60 17.52 -27.39
N VAL A 248 -9.92 17.75 -28.67
CA VAL A 248 -10.94 17.00 -29.43
C VAL A 248 -10.25 16.34 -30.62
N VAL A 249 -10.44 15.03 -30.83
CA VAL A 249 -9.81 14.30 -31.96
C VAL A 249 -10.14 14.96 -33.29
N SER A 250 -9.13 15.38 -34.06
CA SER A 250 -9.31 16.12 -35.32
C SER A 250 -8.72 15.37 -36.54
N PHE A 251 -7.40 15.22 -36.66
CA PHE A 251 -6.76 14.57 -37.82
C PHE A 251 -5.38 13.97 -37.52
N GLY A 252 -4.85 13.15 -38.44
CA GLY A 252 -3.51 12.58 -38.38
C GLY A 252 -3.10 11.85 -39.67
N ILE A 253 -1.80 11.80 -39.99
CA ILE A 253 -1.28 11.14 -41.22
C ILE A 253 -1.05 9.64 -40.98
N GLY A 254 -2.16 8.92 -40.96
CA GLY A 254 -2.22 7.46 -40.85
C GLY A 254 -2.15 6.95 -39.41
N CYS A 255 -3.02 6.00 -39.07
CA CYS A 255 -3.11 5.39 -37.75
C CYS A 255 -1.75 4.96 -37.18
N ALA A 256 -1.41 5.49 -36.00
CA ALA A 256 -0.24 5.12 -35.20
C ALA A 256 1.11 5.29 -35.91
N ASN A 257 1.19 6.20 -36.90
CA ASN A 257 2.42 6.46 -37.67
C ASN A 257 3.51 7.07 -36.76
N PRO A 258 4.66 6.38 -36.54
CA PRO A 258 5.67 6.83 -35.59
C PRO A 258 6.38 8.14 -35.99
N ASN A 259 6.13 8.66 -37.20
CA ASN A 259 6.68 9.92 -37.68
C ASN A 259 5.73 11.13 -37.59
N TYR A 260 4.43 10.90 -37.30
CA TYR A 260 3.39 11.94 -37.32
C TYR A 260 2.51 11.83 -36.07
N PRO A 261 2.58 12.80 -35.13
CA PRO A 261 1.65 12.89 -34.01
C PRO A 261 0.19 13.01 -34.46
N GLY A 262 -0.75 12.52 -33.65
CA GLY A 262 -2.16 12.86 -33.81
C GLY A 262 -2.41 14.33 -33.46
N VAL A 263 -3.35 14.96 -34.15
CA VAL A 263 -3.70 16.37 -33.99
C VAL A 263 -5.13 16.51 -33.48
N TYR A 264 -5.29 17.37 -32.48
CA TYR A 264 -6.50 17.58 -31.69
C TYR A 264 -6.81 19.08 -31.65
N SER A 265 -8.09 19.47 -31.69
CA SER A 265 -8.48 20.86 -31.46
C SER A 265 -8.26 21.24 -29.99
N ASN A 266 -7.49 22.30 -29.73
CA ASN A 266 -7.05 22.74 -28.41
C ASN A 266 -8.20 23.40 -27.63
N VAL A 267 -8.75 22.68 -26.64
CA VAL A 267 -9.95 23.13 -25.91
C VAL A 267 -9.66 24.30 -24.98
N ALA A 268 -8.45 24.43 -24.44
CA ALA A 268 -8.05 25.61 -23.66
C ALA A 268 -8.02 26.87 -24.53
N SER A 269 -7.46 26.80 -25.74
CA SER A 269 -7.47 27.90 -26.71
C SER A 269 -8.89 28.29 -27.14
N LEU A 270 -9.74 27.30 -27.37
CA LEU A 270 -11.09 27.48 -27.92
C LEU A 270 -12.17 27.78 -26.84
N ARG A 271 -11.83 27.71 -25.54
CA ARG A 271 -12.74 27.87 -24.39
C ARG A 271 -13.63 29.12 -24.46
N ASN A 272 -13.09 30.26 -24.90
CA ASN A 272 -13.86 31.51 -24.99
C ASN A 272 -15.01 31.41 -26.02
N TRP A 273 -14.79 30.72 -27.14
CA TRP A 273 -15.85 30.45 -28.11
C TRP A 273 -16.89 29.47 -27.54
N ILE A 274 -16.45 28.45 -26.80
CA ILE A 274 -17.33 27.51 -26.11
C ILE A 274 -18.25 28.27 -25.13
N GLN A 275 -17.68 29.16 -24.30
CA GLN A 275 -18.44 29.99 -23.34
C GLN A 275 -19.51 30.83 -24.03
N THR A 276 -19.10 31.55 -25.07
CA THR A 276 -19.95 32.50 -25.80
C THR A 276 -21.18 31.79 -26.36
N ASN A 277 -21.00 30.63 -27.00
CA ASN A 277 -22.11 29.90 -27.63
C ASN A 277 -23.04 29.22 -26.62
N LEU A 278 -22.52 28.75 -25.48
CA LEU A 278 -23.35 28.19 -24.40
C LEU A 278 -24.14 29.28 -23.66
N ALA A 279 -23.53 30.42 -23.37
CA ALA A 279 -24.20 31.57 -22.76
C ALA A 279 -25.29 32.14 -23.70
N SER A 280 -24.99 32.32 -24.99
CA SER A 280 -25.99 32.70 -26.01
C SER A 280 -27.07 31.64 -26.25
N ALA A 281 -26.89 30.41 -25.75
CA ALA A 281 -27.92 29.37 -25.74
C ALA A 281 -28.73 29.30 -24.44
N GLY A 282 -28.51 30.23 -23.50
CA GLY A 282 -29.29 30.39 -22.28
C GLY A 282 -28.77 29.62 -21.06
N VAL A 283 -27.59 28.99 -21.13
CA VAL A 283 -26.99 28.29 -19.98
C VAL A 283 -26.60 29.31 -18.91
N GLN A 284 -27.24 29.24 -17.74
CA GLN A 284 -26.92 30.08 -16.58
C GLN A 284 -25.82 29.43 -15.71
N PRO A 285 -24.94 30.21 -15.07
CA PRO A 285 -24.05 29.70 -14.03
C PRO A 285 -24.84 29.24 -12.78
N ALA A 286 -24.27 28.31 -12.03
CA ALA A 286 -24.89 27.77 -10.82
C ALA A 286 -24.81 28.79 -9.66
N THR A 287 -25.93 29.44 -9.33
CA THR A 287 -26.01 30.43 -8.25
C THR A 287 -26.48 29.84 -6.93
N THR A 288 -25.80 30.22 -5.85
CA THR A 288 -26.27 30.02 -4.46
C THR A 288 -27.00 31.27 -3.99
N ASN A 289 -28.24 31.12 -3.52
CA ASN A 289 -29.07 32.27 -3.10
C ASN A 289 -28.62 32.81 -1.72
N PRO A 290 -28.45 34.14 -1.55
CA PRO A 290 -28.19 34.75 -0.24
C PRO A 290 -29.49 35.00 0.54
N GLY A 291 -29.50 34.61 1.83
CA GLY A 291 -30.52 35.03 2.80
C GLY A 291 -30.21 36.42 3.41
N PRO A 292 -31.21 37.11 3.99
CA PRO A 292 -31.10 38.54 4.34
C PRO A 292 -30.29 38.83 5.62
N ASN A 293 -29.65 39.99 5.63
CA ASN A 293 -28.82 40.52 6.71
C ASN A 293 -29.61 41.46 7.66
N PRO A 294 -29.48 41.27 8.98
CA PRO A 294 -29.35 42.39 9.92
C PRO A 294 -28.11 42.21 10.84
N GLY A 295 -27.35 43.25 11.19
CA GLY A 295 -27.47 44.66 10.84
C GLY A 295 -26.19 45.44 11.20
N THR A 296 -26.21 46.77 11.01
CA THR A 296 -25.02 47.62 11.07
C THR A 296 -24.52 47.95 12.48
N VAL A 297 -23.26 47.62 12.78
CA VAL A 297 -22.42 48.42 13.71
C VAL A 297 -21.00 48.53 13.18
N ALA A 298 -20.54 49.77 13.04
CA ALA A 298 -19.14 50.19 13.04
C ALA A 298 -19.06 51.41 14.00
N PRO A 299 -17.89 51.92 14.42
CA PRO A 299 -16.53 51.55 14.00
C PRO A 299 -15.54 51.32 15.15
N LEU A 300 -14.29 50.95 14.82
CA LEU A 300 -13.15 51.84 15.10
C LEU A 300 -11.95 51.44 14.23
N ALA A 301 -11.22 52.42 13.70
CA ALA A 301 -9.99 52.18 12.96
C ALA A 301 -8.79 52.30 13.93
N THR A 302 -8.01 51.22 14.04
CA THR A 302 -6.71 51.25 14.72
C THR A 302 -5.65 50.89 13.68
N THR A 303 -4.75 51.83 13.37
CA THR A 303 -3.68 51.62 12.39
C THR A 303 -2.62 50.66 12.95
N VAL A 304 -2.68 49.40 12.54
CA VAL A 304 -1.61 48.42 12.76
C VAL A 304 -0.82 48.28 11.46
N VAL A 305 0.48 48.56 11.53
CA VAL A 305 1.45 48.37 10.43
C VAL A 305 1.42 46.89 9.98
N PRO A 306 1.44 46.58 8.68
CA PRO A 306 1.50 45.19 8.22
C PRO A 306 2.74 44.49 8.80
N PRO A 307 2.60 43.36 9.52
CA PRO A 307 3.75 42.68 10.09
C PRO A 307 4.72 42.20 9.00
N THR A 308 5.93 42.75 9.01
CA THR A 308 7.04 42.29 8.17
C THR A 308 7.38 40.84 8.51
N THR A 309 7.15 39.91 7.57
CA THR A 309 7.71 38.54 7.49
C THR A 309 8.15 37.95 8.84
N GLY A 310 7.20 37.71 9.75
CA GLY A 310 7.47 37.07 11.04
C GLY A 310 7.77 35.59 10.87
N SER A 311 8.81 35.10 11.56
CA SER A 311 9.09 33.66 11.65
C SER A 311 8.00 32.93 12.45
N ASP A 312 7.80 31.63 12.16
CA ASP A 312 6.83 30.75 12.85
C ASP A 312 7.34 30.43 14.27
N ALA A 313 7.20 31.41 15.17
CA ALA A 313 7.96 31.57 16.42
C ALA A 313 7.85 30.45 17.48
N PHE A 314 7.00 29.46 17.23
CA PHE A 314 6.69 28.36 18.16
C PHE A 314 6.79 26.98 17.51
N ASN A 315 6.83 26.90 16.17
CA ASN A 315 7.21 25.68 15.46
C ASN A 315 8.74 25.62 15.33
N ASP A 316 9.42 25.13 16.37
CA ASP A 316 10.83 24.76 16.24
C ASP A 316 10.97 23.57 15.30
N PHE A 317 11.10 23.87 14.00
CA PHE A 317 11.19 22.86 12.95
C PHE A 317 12.44 21.97 13.04
N SER A 318 13.40 22.25 13.93
CA SER A 318 14.50 21.34 14.25
C SER A 318 14.02 20.09 14.98
N VAL A 319 12.95 20.18 15.79
CA VAL A 319 12.42 19.09 16.64
C VAL A 319 10.92 18.80 16.48
N CYS A 320 10.09 19.78 16.15
CA CYS A 320 8.63 19.61 16.16
C CYS A 320 8.14 18.66 15.06
N GLY A 321 7.12 17.87 15.39
CA GLY A 321 6.44 16.95 14.49
C GLY A 321 7.28 15.75 14.05
N LYS A 322 8.44 15.50 14.67
CA LYS A 322 9.34 14.40 14.33
C LYS A 322 9.12 13.19 15.26
N THR A 323 8.84 12.03 14.67
CA THR A 323 8.71 10.73 15.34
C THR A 323 9.84 9.78 14.94
N LYS A 324 10.04 8.67 15.69
CA LYS A 324 10.88 7.54 15.27
C LYS A 324 10.37 6.89 13.98
N ASN A 325 9.05 6.78 13.86
CA ASN A 325 8.37 6.09 12.78
C ASN A 325 7.91 7.07 11.70
N THR A 326 8.80 7.44 10.77
CA THR A 326 8.51 8.38 9.68
C THR A 326 7.57 7.83 8.58
N ARG A 327 6.91 6.68 8.81
CA ARG A 327 5.79 6.18 8.00
C ARG A 327 4.57 5.84 8.86
N PHE A 328 4.38 6.58 9.96
CA PHE A 328 3.31 6.43 10.93
C PHE A 328 1.93 6.16 10.29
N LEU A 329 1.48 6.97 9.32
CA LEU A 329 0.17 6.79 8.66
C LEU A 329 0.07 5.53 7.77
N ASP A 330 1.15 5.08 7.12
CA ASP A 330 1.16 3.84 6.32
C ASP A 330 0.82 2.61 7.20
N SER A 331 1.14 2.67 8.49
CA SER A 331 0.84 1.62 9.48
C SER A 331 -0.65 1.59 9.86
N ILE A 332 -1.25 2.76 10.10
CA ILE A 332 -2.51 2.91 10.84
C ILE A 332 -3.74 2.91 9.91
N SER A 333 -3.56 3.32 8.65
CA SER A 333 -4.58 3.34 7.58
C SER A 333 -5.26 2.01 7.26
N ARG A 334 -4.80 0.90 7.87
CA ARG A 334 -5.17 -0.48 7.49
C ARG A 334 -5.69 -1.35 8.63
N ILE A 335 -6.00 -0.77 9.80
CA ILE A 335 -6.64 -1.46 10.93
C ILE A 335 -7.85 -0.65 11.43
N VAL A 336 -8.90 -1.35 11.89
CA VAL A 336 -10.16 -0.78 12.39
C VAL A 336 -10.40 -1.20 13.84
N GLY A 337 -10.81 -0.28 14.71
CA GLY A 337 -11.07 -0.51 16.14
C GLY A 337 -10.09 0.15 17.13
N GLY A 338 -9.02 0.79 16.64
CA GLY A 338 -7.91 1.27 17.47
C GLY A 338 -6.87 0.18 17.74
N VAL A 339 -5.60 0.56 17.91
CA VAL A 339 -4.48 -0.36 18.15
C VAL A 339 -3.49 0.18 19.17
N ASN A 340 -2.71 -0.70 19.79
CA ASN A 340 -1.53 -0.29 20.57
C ASN A 340 -0.52 0.44 19.67
N ALA A 341 -0.24 1.71 19.97
CA ALA A 341 0.87 2.46 19.39
C ALA A 341 2.21 1.84 19.80
N ALA A 342 3.28 2.01 19.01
CA ALA A 342 4.62 1.56 19.42
C ALA A 342 5.32 2.56 20.38
N PRO A 343 6.25 2.11 21.26
CA PRO A 343 6.96 3.00 22.19
C PRO A 343 7.81 4.08 21.49
N GLY A 344 7.32 5.32 21.50
CA GLY A 344 7.98 6.49 20.90
C GLY A 344 7.47 6.88 19.51
N ASP A 345 6.42 6.24 19.00
CA ASP A 345 5.80 6.62 17.72
C ASP A 345 4.98 7.91 17.82
N LEU A 346 4.47 8.23 19.02
CA LEU A 346 3.66 9.42 19.35
C LEU A 346 4.34 10.29 20.43
N PRO A 347 5.54 10.85 20.18
CA PRO A 347 6.35 11.47 21.24
C PRO A 347 5.80 12.80 21.78
N TRP A 348 4.77 13.35 21.15
CA TRP A 348 4.02 14.53 21.61
C TRP A 348 2.83 14.21 22.50
N GLN A 349 2.44 12.93 22.62
CA GLN A 349 1.36 12.50 23.48
C GLN A 349 1.73 12.72 24.96
N ALA A 350 0.87 13.42 25.67
CA ALA A 350 0.91 13.55 27.12
C ALA A 350 -0.44 13.16 27.73
N ALA A 351 -0.46 12.98 29.05
CA ALA A 351 -1.68 12.74 29.80
C ALA A 351 -1.69 13.50 31.14
N MET A 352 -2.83 14.11 31.45
CA MET A 352 -3.14 14.73 32.73
C MET A 352 -3.51 13.64 33.74
N ARG A 353 -2.71 13.51 34.80
CA ARG A 353 -2.83 12.46 35.81
C ARG A 353 -3.53 12.98 37.06
N ARG A 354 -4.52 12.23 37.57
CA ARG A 354 -5.12 12.53 38.87
C ARG A 354 -4.15 12.19 40.01
N THR A 355 -4.00 13.09 40.97
CA THR A 355 -3.14 12.90 42.15
C THR A 355 -3.66 11.81 43.09
N ASP A 356 -4.97 11.54 43.09
CA ASP A 356 -5.64 10.57 43.98
C ASP A 356 -5.47 9.10 43.56
N SER A 357 -5.38 8.83 42.27
CA SER A 357 -5.55 7.49 41.69
C SER A 357 -4.49 7.12 40.65
N GLY A 358 -3.60 8.05 40.30
CA GLY A 358 -2.52 7.83 39.32
C GLY A 358 -3.00 7.61 37.88
N LYS A 359 -4.31 7.68 37.61
CA LYS A 359 -4.90 7.45 36.28
C LYS A 359 -4.93 8.71 35.42
N PRO A 360 -4.85 8.56 34.08
CA PRO A 360 -5.14 9.65 33.15
C PRO A 360 -6.63 10.02 33.22
N PHE A 361 -6.93 11.32 33.29
CA PHE A 361 -8.31 11.84 33.19
C PHE A 361 -8.56 12.66 31.91
N CYS A 362 -7.50 13.24 31.36
CA CYS A 362 -7.47 13.90 30.06
C CYS A 362 -6.13 13.64 29.37
N GLY A 363 -6.10 13.69 28.04
CA GLY A 363 -4.88 13.84 27.25
C GLY A 363 -4.35 15.28 27.26
N ALA A 364 -3.15 15.43 26.72
CA ALA A 364 -2.55 16.71 26.34
C ALA A 364 -1.57 16.48 25.17
N THR A 365 -1.21 17.54 24.47
CA THR A 365 -0.20 17.52 23.39
C THR A 365 0.94 18.47 23.71
N LEU A 366 2.18 17.96 23.75
CA LEU A 366 3.38 18.77 23.93
C LEU A 366 3.62 19.66 22.68
N ILE A 367 3.88 20.96 22.88
CA ILE A 367 4.18 21.91 21.79
C ILE A 367 5.53 22.64 21.95
N SER A 368 6.11 22.68 23.16
CA SER A 368 7.48 23.14 23.40
C SER A 368 8.02 22.53 24.70
N LYS A 369 9.29 22.80 25.05
CA LYS A 369 9.90 22.30 26.30
C LYS A 369 9.08 22.63 27.57
N LYS A 370 8.25 23.67 27.55
CA LYS A 370 7.51 24.17 28.72
C LYS A 370 6.00 24.31 28.53
N TRP A 371 5.47 23.99 27.36
CA TRP A 371 4.06 24.19 27.04
C TRP A 371 3.43 22.98 26.37
N ALA A 372 2.21 22.67 26.80
CA ALA A 372 1.31 21.71 26.17
C ALA A 372 -0.06 22.35 25.89
N ILE A 373 -0.82 21.75 24.98
CA ILE A 373 -2.23 22.07 24.71
C ILE A 373 -3.11 20.95 25.26
N SER A 374 -4.27 21.28 25.81
CA SER A 374 -5.33 20.35 26.19
C SER A 374 -6.70 21.03 26.02
N ALA A 375 -7.79 20.39 26.43
CA ALA A 375 -9.14 20.94 26.37
C ALA A 375 -9.44 21.83 27.59
N ALA A 376 -10.31 22.83 27.43
CA ALA A 376 -10.73 23.72 28.51
C ALA A 376 -11.66 23.01 29.51
N HIS A 377 -12.52 22.10 29.02
CA HIS A 377 -13.44 21.31 29.85
C HIS A 377 -12.72 20.36 30.83
N CYS A 378 -11.44 20.03 30.59
CA CYS A 378 -10.60 19.27 31.52
C CYS A 378 -10.31 20.02 32.83
N GLN A 379 -10.61 21.32 32.92
CA GLN A 379 -10.43 22.17 34.11
C GLN A 379 -9.05 21.99 34.78
N ILE A 380 -7.99 22.07 33.97
CA ILE A 380 -6.61 21.87 34.44
C ILE A 380 -6.23 22.98 35.42
N ARG A 381 -5.60 22.60 36.54
CA ARG A 381 -5.22 23.51 37.63
C ARG A 381 -3.74 23.37 37.97
N ALA A 382 -3.17 24.43 38.53
CA ALA A 382 -1.81 24.39 39.08
C ALA A 382 -1.67 23.28 40.13
N GLY A 383 -0.49 22.65 40.19
CA GLY A 383 -0.23 21.52 41.10
C GLY A 383 -0.67 20.14 40.58
N GLN A 384 -1.49 20.06 39.53
CA GLN A 384 -1.77 18.78 38.85
C GLN A 384 -0.54 18.25 38.11
N GLN A 385 -0.49 16.94 37.86
CA GLN A 385 0.62 16.29 37.16
C GLN A 385 0.29 16.01 35.70
N ILE A 386 1.27 16.22 34.82
CA ILE A 386 1.26 15.80 33.43
C ILE A 386 2.40 14.79 33.21
N VAL A 387 2.10 13.75 32.43
CA VAL A 387 2.99 12.63 32.15
C VAL A 387 3.25 12.56 30.65
N LEU A 388 4.52 12.45 30.26
CA LEU A 388 5.01 12.42 28.89
C LEU A 388 5.94 11.23 28.70
N GLY A 389 6.07 10.72 27.46
CA GLY A 389 6.94 9.57 27.14
C GLY A 389 6.51 8.24 27.80
N ALA A 390 5.35 8.21 28.47
CA ALA A 390 4.73 6.98 28.94
C ALA A 390 4.13 6.20 27.75
N HIS A 391 4.14 4.88 27.86
CA HIS A 391 3.51 3.98 26.90
C HIS A 391 2.52 3.04 27.60
N ASN A 392 2.91 2.41 28.71
CA ASN A 392 2.09 1.52 29.52
C ASN A 392 1.91 2.01 30.97
N PHE A 393 0.74 2.54 31.28
CA PHE A 393 0.39 3.10 32.59
C PHE A 393 0.29 2.08 33.74
N ARG A 394 0.35 0.76 33.48
CA ARG A 394 0.52 -0.25 34.56
C ARG A 394 1.96 -0.36 35.06
N LEU A 395 2.94 -0.04 34.22
CA LEU A 395 4.34 -0.06 34.63
C LEU A 395 4.62 1.23 35.41
N GLY A 396 4.97 1.12 36.70
CA GLY A 396 5.15 2.29 37.57
C GLY A 396 6.32 3.19 37.13
N ALA A 397 7.42 2.57 36.67
CA ALA A 397 8.62 3.22 36.19
C ALA A 397 8.97 2.72 34.78
N GLU A 398 8.54 3.46 33.76
CA GLU A 398 9.11 3.34 32.40
C GLU A 398 10.26 4.35 32.30
N ALA A 399 11.42 3.94 31.79
CA ALA A 399 12.60 4.81 31.72
C ALA A 399 12.41 6.06 30.81
N SER A 400 11.48 5.98 29.86
CA SER A 400 11.05 7.08 28.99
C SER A 400 10.09 8.07 29.64
N ARG A 401 9.58 7.79 30.84
CA ARG A 401 8.48 8.56 31.44
C ARG A 401 8.97 9.80 32.16
N GLN A 402 8.69 10.96 31.57
CA GLN A 402 8.89 12.25 32.22
C GLN A 402 7.59 12.73 32.88
N ILE A 403 7.63 13.02 34.18
CA ILE A 403 6.52 13.63 34.91
C ILE A 403 6.88 15.09 35.18
N ARG A 404 5.91 16.00 35.02
CA ARG A 404 6.02 17.43 35.39
C ARG A 404 4.76 17.87 36.13
N THR A 405 4.87 18.97 36.87
CA THR A 405 3.74 19.63 37.53
C THR A 405 3.26 20.81 36.69
N VAL A 406 1.95 21.04 36.64
CA VAL A 406 1.38 22.23 36.00
C VAL A 406 1.66 23.46 36.86
N ARG A 407 2.31 24.47 36.28
CA ARG A 407 2.50 25.79 36.88
C ARG A 407 1.20 26.60 36.85
N ARG A 408 0.51 26.58 35.71
CA ARG A 408 -0.83 27.14 35.47
C ARG A 408 -1.42 26.58 34.18
N ALA A 409 -2.73 26.68 34.04
CA ALA A 409 -3.41 26.56 32.76
C ALA A 409 -4.05 27.91 32.38
N ILE A 410 -4.25 28.12 31.07
CA ILE A 410 -4.92 29.28 30.49
C ILE A 410 -6.00 28.73 29.55
N ASN A 411 -7.27 28.79 29.95
CA ASN A 411 -8.39 28.43 29.09
C ASN A 411 -8.70 29.60 28.13
N HIS A 412 -9.26 29.30 26.96
CA HIS A 412 -9.73 30.34 26.04
C HIS A 412 -10.82 31.22 26.69
N GLN A 413 -10.70 32.55 26.59
CA GLN A 413 -11.62 33.48 27.28
C GLN A 413 -13.08 33.34 26.80
N GLY A 414 -13.26 32.94 25.53
CA GLY A 414 -14.56 32.61 24.94
C GLY A 414 -14.98 31.14 25.05
N TYR A 415 -14.38 30.33 25.93
CA TYR A 415 -14.82 28.95 26.17
C TYR A 415 -16.25 28.92 26.74
N ASN A 416 -17.09 28.03 26.23
CA ASN A 416 -18.48 27.86 26.67
C ASN A 416 -18.76 26.39 27.00
N ASP A 417 -19.15 26.10 28.23
CA ASP A 417 -19.38 24.73 28.75
C ASP A 417 -20.69 24.08 28.28
N ARG A 418 -21.58 24.85 27.63
CA ARG A 418 -22.85 24.36 27.07
C ARG A 418 -22.76 24.07 25.58
N THR A 419 -21.97 24.84 24.84
CA THR A 419 -21.79 24.66 23.39
C THR A 419 -20.47 23.97 23.03
N MET A 420 -19.50 23.89 23.95
CA MET A 420 -18.11 23.45 23.71
C MET A 420 -17.34 24.32 22.69
N THR A 421 -17.87 25.50 22.33
CA THR A 421 -17.18 26.51 21.53
C THR A 421 -15.89 26.93 22.24
N ASN A 422 -14.78 27.03 21.48
CA ASN A 422 -13.43 27.35 21.98
C ASN A 422 -12.92 26.43 23.12
N ASP A 423 -13.19 25.12 23.10
CA ASP A 423 -12.72 24.17 24.12
C ASP A 423 -11.21 23.87 24.02
N ILE A 424 -10.37 24.86 24.34
CA ILE A 424 -8.91 24.77 24.30
C ILE A 424 -8.25 25.47 25.49
N ALA A 425 -7.18 24.87 25.99
CA ALA A 425 -6.36 25.39 27.08
C ALA A 425 -4.86 25.21 26.80
N LEU A 426 -4.07 26.21 27.18
CA LEU A 426 -2.61 26.13 27.25
C LEU A 426 -2.17 25.74 28.66
N VAL A 427 -1.22 24.82 28.77
CA VAL A 427 -0.72 24.27 30.03
C VAL A 427 0.77 24.61 30.15
N GLU A 428 1.12 25.45 31.13
CA GLU A 428 2.52 25.79 31.42
C GLU A 428 3.11 24.79 32.44
N LEU A 429 4.29 24.25 32.15
CA LEU A 429 5.00 23.32 33.02
C LEU A 429 5.83 24.07 34.08
N SER A 430 5.92 23.52 35.30
CA SER A 430 6.75 24.06 36.38
C SER A 430 8.24 23.99 36.09
N GLN A 431 8.65 22.98 35.31
CA GLN A 431 10.01 22.71 34.85
C GLN A 431 9.93 22.21 33.40
N GLU A 432 10.97 22.43 32.63
CA GLU A 432 11.04 21.98 31.24
C GLU A 432 11.15 20.46 31.13
N VAL A 433 10.61 19.90 30.05
CA VAL A 433 10.90 18.51 29.64
C VAL A 433 12.22 18.45 28.87
N GLU A 434 12.93 17.34 29.02
CA GLU A 434 14.02 17.05 28.10
C GLU A 434 13.46 16.45 26.81
N PHE A 435 14.08 16.77 25.68
CA PHE A 435 13.70 16.16 24.41
C PHE A 435 14.58 14.93 24.18
N ASP A 436 13.92 13.78 24.16
CA ASP A 436 14.52 12.48 23.91
C ASP A 436 13.80 11.81 22.72
N GLU A 437 13.93 10.50 22.56
CA GLU A 437 13.29 9.77 21.46
C GLU A 437 11.83 9.32 21.74
N PHE A 438 11.29 9.63 22.93
CA PHE A 438 9.93 9.38 23.39
C PHE A 438 9.17 10.67 23.78
N VAL A 439 9.88 11.80 23.96
CA VAL A 439 9.32 13.12 24.34
C VAL A 439 9.79 14.19 23.35
N LYS A 440 8.89 14.64 22.46
CA LYS A 440 9.14 15.69 21.44
C LYS A 440 7.85 16.45 21.14
N PRO A 441 7.89 17.75 20.80
CA PRO A 441 6.67 18.50 20.53
C PRO A 441 6.03 18.14 19.18
N ALA A 442 4.71 18.25 19.08
CA ALA A 442 4.03 18.34 17.78
C ALA A 442 4.26 19.75 17.21
N CYS A 443 4.27 19.90 15.88
CA CYS A 443 4.12 21.24 15.31
C CYS A 443 2.65 21.68 15.47
N VAL A 444 2.39 22.98 15.59
CA VAL A 444 1.03 23.54 15.60
C VAL A 444 0.61 23.85 14.16
N LEU A 445 -0.56 23.37 13.72
CA LEU A 445 -1.06 23.59 12.36
C LEU A 445 -1.30 25.09 12.07
N ASP A 446 -1.05 25.52 10.83
CA ASP A 446 -1.16 26.92 10.43
C ASP A 446 -2.61 27.36 10.14
N SER A 447 -2.93 28.62 10.42
CA SER A 447 -4.28 29.18 10.26
C SER A 447 -4.72 29.32 8.80
N SER A 448 -3.77 29.34 7.86
CA SER A 448 -4.04 29.22 6.43
C SER A 448 -4.43 27.79 5.98
N LYS A 449 -4.12 26.76 6.79
CA LYS A 449 -4.31 25.35 6.45
C LYS A 449 -5.60 24.77 7.04
N GLN A 450 -6.73 25.03 6.37
CA GLN A 450 -7.95 24.23 6.57
C GLN A 450 -7.70 22.79 6.08
N LEU A 451 -8.07 21.78 6.87
CA LEU A 451 -8.03 20.38 6.40
C LEU A 451 -9.29 20.06 5.58
N ALA A 452 -9.10 19.39 4.45
CA ALA A 452 -10.20 18.98 3.59
C ALA A 452 -10.99 17.81 4.21
N ALA A 453 -12.23 17.61 3.77
CA ALA A 453 -12.96 16.38 4.08
C ALA A 453 -12.22 15.16 3.51
N GLU A 454 -12.38 14.01 4.15
CA GLU A 454 -11.66 12.75 3.88
C GLU A 454 -10.14 12.77 4.14
N THR A 455 -9.53 13.88 4.59
CA THR A 455 -8.12 13.93 5.03
C THR A 455 -7.87 12.94 6.18
N PRO A 456 -6.91 12.01 6.07
CA PRO A 456 -6.56 11.09 7.15
C PRO A 456 -5.82 11.84 8.26
N VAL A 457 -6.23 11.60 9.50
CA VAL A 457 -5.68 12.19 10.72
C VAL A 457 -5.68 11.14 11.83
N VAL A 458 -4.70 11.18 12.74
CA VAL A 458 -4.59 10.20 13.82
C VAL A 458 -4.92 10.84 15.15
N ILE A 459 -5.75 10.13 15.91
CA ILE A 459 -6.04 10.39 17.32
C ILE A 459 -5.31 9.36 18.19
N SER A 460 -4.96 9.74 19.41
CA SER A 460 -4.30 8.85 20.36
C SER A 460 -4.57 9.20 21.83
N GLY A 461 -4.47 8.18 22.70
CA GLY A 461 -4.70 8.33 24.13
C GLY A 461 -4.88 7.03 24.91
N TRP A 462 -5.37 7.17 26.14
CA TRP A 462 -5.62 6.08 27.09
C TRP A 462 -7.09 6.05 27.57
N GLY A 463 -8.00 6.64 26.79
CA GLY A 463 -9.44 6.64 27.04
C GLY A 463 -10.11 5.30 26.74
N THR A 464 -11.35 5.14 27.21
CA THR A 464 -12.08 3.87 27.16
C THR A 464 -12.42 3.46 25.73
N THR A 465 -11.88 2.36 25.20
CA THR A 465 -12.09 1.93 23.79
C THR A 465 -13.53 1.53 23.42
N ARG A 466 -14.47 1.64 24.36
CA ARG A 466 -15.92 1.55 24.15
C ARG A 466 -16.64 2.31 25.27
N SER A 467 -17.91 2.69 25.03
CA SER A 467 -18.75 3.31 26.07
C SER A 467 -18.87 2.37 27.29
N GLY A 468 -18.64 2.91 28.50
CA GLY A 468 -18.61 2.12 29.74
C GLY A 468 -17.46 1.10 29.85
N GLY A 469 -16.46 1.17 28.97
CA GLY A 469 -15.30 0.27 28.98
C GLY A 469 -14.26 0.62 30.05
N SER A 470 -13.30 -0.28 30.28
CA SER A 470 -12.08 0.01 31.02
C SER A 470 -11.09 0.82 30.16
N GLN A 471 -10.38 1.77 30.77
CA GLN A 471 -9.22 2.41 30.13
C GLN A 471 -8.15 1.37 29.77
N PRO A 472 -7.58 1.39 28.54
CA PRO A 472 -6.43 0.58 28.17
C PRO A 472 -5.17 1.08 28.88
N ASN A 473 -4.32 0.15 29.32
CA ASN A 473 -3.08 0.51 30.00
C ASN A 473 -2.01 0.98 29.01
N ILE A 474 -2.03 0.44 27.79
CA ILE A 474 -1.12 0.74 26.68
C ILE A 474 -1.71 1.87 25.82
N LEU A 475 -0.88 2.80 25.35
CA LEU A 475 -1.27 3.90 24.46
C LEU A 475 -1.96 3.36 23.21
N GLN A 476 -3.18 3.86 22.94
CA GLN A 476 -3.90 3.55 21.71
C GLN A 476 -3.71 4.65 20.66
N GLU A 477 -3.75 4.24 19.39
CA GLU A 477 -3.81 5.12 18.23
C GLU A 477 -4.90 4.66 17.24
N ALA A 478 -5.47 5.62 16.51
CA ALA A 478 -6.47 5.34 15.49
C ALA A 478 -6.49 6.42 14.39
N GLU A 479 -6.32 6.00 13.13
CA GLU A 479 -6.62 6.87 11.98
C GLU A 479 -8.13 7.04 11.83
N VAL A 480 -8.58 8.28 11.86
CA VAL A 480 -9.91 8.74 11.48
C VAL A 480 -9.79 9.69 10.28
N LYS A 481 -10.91 10.10 9.68
CA LYS A 481 -10.92 11.07 8.58
C LYS A 481 -11.65 12.33 8.97
N VAL A 482 -11.15 13.48 8.52
CA VAL A 482 -11.84 14.76 8.66
C VAL A 482 -13.20 14.71 7.97
N VAL A 483 -14.25 15.11 8.69
CA VAL A 483 -15.63 15.22 8.20
C VAL A 483 -15.93 16.69 7.96
N SER A 484 -16.61 17.03 6.85
CA SER A 484 -16.94 18.43 6.57
C SER A 484 -17.84 19.02 7.67
N ARG A 485 -17.71 20.32 7.96
CA ARG A 485 -18.55 20.98 8.96
C ARG A 485 -20.05 20.88 8.61
N GLN A 486 -20.39 20.82 7.32
CA GLN A 486 -21.76 20.61 6.85
C GLN A 486 -22.28 19.20 7.15
N ASP A 487 -21.48 18.16 6.87
CA ASP A 487 -21.83 16.76 7.15
C ASP A 487 -21.83 16.44 8.64
N CYS A 488 -21.08 17.20 9.44
CA CYS A 488 -21.15 17.15 10.89
C CYS A 488 -22.41 17.86 11.41
N ASN A 489 -22.72 19.06 10.89
CA ASN A 489 -23.90 19.83 11.28
C ASN A 489 -25.23 19.18 10.89
N SER A 490 -25.29 18.39 9.82
CA SER A 490 -26.49 17.60 9.47
C SER A 490 -26.82 16.51 10.51
N ARG A 491 -25.85 16.15 11.36
CA ARG A 491 -25.98 15.17 12.46
C ARG A 491 -26.13 15.86 13.81
N TYR A 492 -25.39 16.95 14.02
CA TYR A 492 -25.35 17.74 15.26
C TYR A 492 -26.30 18.97 15.26
N GLY A 493 -27.30 19.02 14.37
CA GLY A 493 -28.36 20.03 14.40
C GLY A 493 -27.89 21.48 14.23
N ASN A 494 -26.84 21.71 13.43
CA ASN A 494 -26.15 23.00 13.25
C ASN A 494 -25.35 23.54 14.47
N GLY A 495 -25.05 22.70 15.47
CA GLY A 495 -24.28 23.12 16.65
C GLY A 495 -22.75 23.25 16.48
N ILE A 496 -22.18 22.89 15.33
CA ILE A 496 -20.73 22.86 15.08
C ILE A 496 -20.27 24.16 14.40
N ASP A 497 -19.49 24.97 15.13
CA ASP A 497 -19.02 26.29 14.69
C ASP A 497 -17.58 26.27 14.10
N GLN A 498 -17.04 27.45 13.75
CA GLN A 498 -15.74 27.61 13.11
C GLN A 498 -14.55 27.15 13.97
N THR A 499 -14.71 27.22 15.30
CA THR A 499 -13.73 26.80 16.32
C THR A 499 -13.66 25.29 16.49
N MET A 500 -14.52 24.55 15.77
CA MET A 500 -14.61 23.09 15.81
C MET A 500 -14.23 22.43 14.49
N LEU A 501 -13.64 21.25 14.59
CA LEU A 501 -13.26 20.31 13.53
C LEU A 501 -13.93 18.97 13.85
N CYS A 502 -14.47 18.27 12.84
CA CYS A 502 -15.03 16.93 13.05
C CYS A 502 -14.17 15.87 12.38
N ALA A 503 -14.10 14.68 12.97
CA ALA A 503 -13.48 13.52 12.35
C ALA A 503 -14.18 12.21 12.74
N ALA A 504 -14.17 11.23 11.84
CA ALA A 504 -14.83 9.94 12.03
C ALA A 504 -14.14 8.81 11.27
N ALA A 505 -14.31 7.58 11.74
CA ALA A 505 -14.23 6.39 10.91
C ALA A 505 -15.16 5.29 11.46
N ARG A 506 -15.59 4.36 10.61
CA ARG A 506 -16.56 3.32 10.99
C ARG A 506 -15.99 2.42 12.10
N GLY A 507 -16.49 2.56 13.33
CA GLY A 507 -15.99 1.81 14.49
C GLY A 507 -14.68 2.36 15.09
N LYS A 508 -14.39 3.66 14.92
CA LYS A 508 -13.29 4.37 15.59
C LYS A 508 -13.77 5.77 16.03
N ASP A 509 -13.42 6.17 17.24
CA ASP A 509 -13.60 7.53 17.77
C ASP A 509 -12.75 7.72 19.03
N SER A 510 -12.58 8.98 19.46
CA SER A 510 -12.03 9.34 20.77
C SER A 510 -13.08 9.18 21.88
N CYS A 511 -12.65 8.85 23.10
CA CYS A 511 -13.54 8.41 24.18
C CYS A 511 -13.20 9.01 25.55
N GLN A 512 -13.93 8.55 26.59
CA GLN A 512 -13.77 9.03 27.97
C GLN A 512 -12.33 8.81 28.47
N GLY A 513 -11.62 9.91 28.70
CA GLY A 513 -10.20 9.93 29.07
C GLY A 513 -9.24 10.37 27.95
N ASP A 514 -9.70 10.45 26.69
CA ASP A 514 -8.92 11.00 25.57
C ASP A 514 -9.07 12.53 25.43
N SER A 515 -10.09 13.13 26.05
CA SER A 515 -10.32 14.59 26.14
C SER A 515 -9.04 15.39 26.31
N GLY A 516 -8.80 16.40 25.47
CA GLY A 516 -7.56 17.18 25.46
C GLY A 516 -6.38 16.53 24.73
N GLY A 517 -6.51 15.29 24.28
CA GLY A 517 -5.51 14.59 23.47
C GLY A 517 -5.38 15.12 22.04
N PRO A 518 -4.32 14.71 21.32
CA PRO A 518 -4.05 15.15 19.96
C PRO A 518 -5.01 14.55 18.92
N LEU A 519 -5.35 15.36 17.92
CA LEU A 519 -5.64 14.93 16.55
C LEU A 519 -4.56 15.54 15.64
N VAL A 520 -3.70 14.69 15.08
CA VAL A 520 -2.55 15.09 14.24
C VAL A 520 -2.74 14.72 12.77
N VAL A 521 -2.19 15.55 11.89
CA VAL A 521 -2.09 15.31 10.44
C VAL A 521 -0.60 15.25 10.07
N ASP A 522 -0.24 14.33 9.17
CA ASP A 522 1.08 14.31 8.54
C ASP A 522 1.08 15.26 7.33
N LEU A 523 2.04 16.18 7.26
CA LEU A 523 2.21 17.09 6.14
C LEU A 523 3.68 17.20 5.78
N LYS A 524 4.00 17.00 4.50
CA LYS A 524 5.36 17.21 3.98
C LYS A 524 5.87 18.61 4.30
N ASP A 525 7.07 18.69 4.87
CA ASP A 525 7.77 19.95 5.08
C ASP A 525 8.46 20.45 3.80
N SER A 526 9.10 21.62 3.88
CA SER A 526 9.78 22.27 2.74
C SER A 526 10.87 21.43 2.08
N ASN A 527 11.34 20.38 2.77
CA ASN A 527 12.42 19.51 2.33
C ASN A 527 11.89 18.11 1.94
N GLY A 528 10.56 17.93 1.91
CA GLY A 528 9.90 16.66 1.58
C GLY A 528 9.85 15.65 2.73
N GLY A 529 10.24 16.04 3.95
CA GLY A 529 10.17 15.18 5.13
C GLY A 529 8.76 15.12 5.72
N ASP A 530 8.36 13.94 6.20
CA ASP A 530 7.11 13.74 6.95
C ASP A 530 7.17 14.41 8.32
N ARG A 531 6.06 15.04 8.73
CA ARG A 531 6.03 15.97 9.87
C ARG A 531 4.61 16.14 10.40
N PHE A 532 4.46 15.87 11.70
CA PHE A 532 3.16 15.85 12.37
C PHE A 532 2.77 17.21 12.92
N TYR A 533 1.62 17.70 12.46
CA TYR A 533 0.98 18.93 12.90
C TYR A 533 -0.29 18.62 13.70
N LEU A 534 -0.40 19.19 14.90
CA LEU A 534 -1.61 19.19 15.71
C LEU A 534 -2.68 20.05 15.01
N ALA A 535 -3.73 19.39 14.52
CA ALA A 535 -4.84 19.99 13.80
C ALA A 535 -6.11 20.12 14.65
N GLY A 536 -6.31 19.21 15.59
CA GLY A 536 -7.44 19.21 16.53
C GLY A 536 -7.03 18.81 17.94
N VAL A 537 -7.84 19.20 18.91
CA VAL A 537 -7.77 18.74 20.32
C VAL A 537 -9.07 18.01 20.64
N VAL A 538 -9.01 16.79 21.20
CA VAL A 538 -10.21 16.01 21.54
C VAL A 538 -11.14 16.81 22.45
N SER A 539 -12.40 17.03 22.04
CA SER A 539 -13.36 17.85 22.78
C SER A 539 -14.60 17.04 23.22
N PHE A 540 -15.49 16.62 22.30
CA PHE A 540 -16.72 15.88 22.65
C PHE A 540 -17.22 14.96 21.52
N GLY A 541 -18.19 14.08 21.84
CA GLY A 541 -18.86 13.22 20.85
C GLY A 541 -20.06 12.46 21.44
N ILE A 542 -21.06 12.14 20.60
CA ILE A 542 -22.30 11.44 21.03
C ILE A 542 -22.11 9.92 20.96
N GLY A 543 -21.37 9.42 21.95
CA GLY A 543 -21.15 7.99 22.21
C GLY A 543 -19.99 7.40 21.40
N CYS A 544 -19.07 6.73 22.11
CA CYS A 544 -17.88 6.10 21.54
C CYS A 544 -18.14 5.32 20.24
N ALA A 545 -17.53 5.77 19.14
CA ALA A 545 -17.53 5.14 17.83
C ALA A 545 -18.94 4.95 17.20
N ASN A 546 -19.88 5.82 17.56
CA ASN A 546 -21.24 5.84 17.02
C ASN A 546 -21.20 6.17 15.51
N PRO A 547 -21.63 5.27 14.60
CA PRO A 547 -21.53 5.51 13.16
C PRO A 547 -22.35 6.72 12.67
N ASN A 548 -23.32 7.17 13.48
CA ASN A 548 -24.17 8.30 13.18
C ASN A 548 -23.57 9.64 13.63
N TYR A 549 -22.57 9.68 14.50
CA TYR A 549 -22.01 10.92 15.06
C TYR A 549 -20.46 10.93 15.04
N PRO A 550 -19.83 11.79 14.22
CA PRO A 550 -18.39 12.05 14.29
C PRO A 550 -17.95 12.55 15.67
N GLY A 551 -16.69 12.28 16.03
CA GLY A 551 -16.03 12.98 17.13
C GLY A 551 -15.80 14.45 16.75
N VAL A 552 -15.84 15.33 17.75
CA VAL A 552 -15.66 16.77 17.62
C VAL A 552 -14.42 17.22 18.40
N TYR A 553 -13.63 18.06 17.75
CA TYR A 553 -12.30 18.47 18.16
C TYR A 553 -12.17 19.99 18.05
N SER A 554 -11.46 20.64 18.96
CA SER A 554 -11.19 22.09 18.85
C SER A 554 -10.20 22.35 17.72
N ASN A 555 -10.59 23.17 16.74
CA ASN A 555 -9.89 23.43 15.49
C ASN A 555 -8.65 24.32 15.71
N VAL A 556 -7.48 23.69 15.83
CA VAL A 556 -6.22 24.36 16.21
C VAL A 556 -5.79 25.39 15.18
N ALA A 557 -6.05 25.18 13.88
CA ALA A 557 -5.79 26.18 12.84
C ALA A 557 -6.59 27.47 13.08
N SER A 558 -7.88 27.38 13.45
CA SER A 558 -8.69 28.56 13.77
C SER A 558 -8.29 29.26 15.08
N LEU A 559 -7.79 28.49 16.05
CA LEU A 559 -7.44 28.96 17.39
C LEU A 559 -5.95 29.39 17.51
N ARG A 560 -5.16 29.22 16.43
CA ARG A 560 -3.71 29.52 16.37
C ARG A 560 -3.36 30.94 16.82
N ASN A 561 -4.15 31.94 16.43
CA ASN A 561 -3.89 33.33 16.82
C ASN A 561 -3.97 33.50 18.34
N TRP A 562 -4.98 32.90 18.99
CA TRP A 562 -5.11 32.91 20.45
C TRP A 562 -3.96 32.15 21.13
N ILE A 563 -3.56 31.00 20.59
CA ILE A 563 -2.39 30.24 21.08
C ILE A 563 -1.15 31.14 21.06
N GLN A 564 -0.87 31.77 19.92
CA GLN A 564 0.28 32.63 19.72
C GLN A 564 0.28 33.85 20.66
N THR A 565 -0.85 34.55 20.81
CA THR A 565 -0.96 35.70 21.72
C THR A 565 -0.65 35.31 23.16
N ASN A 566 -1.23 34.22 23.68
CA ASN A 566 -1.04 33.83 25.07
C ASN A 566 0.37 33.30 25.36
N LEU A 567 1.02 32.64 24.40
CA LEU A 567 2.44 32.24 24.51
C LEU A 567 3.39 33.45 24.47
N ALA A 568 3.14 34.42 23.57
CA ALA A 568 3.93 35.65 23.49
C ALA A 568 3.78 36.49 24.78
N SER A 569 2.56 36.67 25.28
CA SER A 569 2.30 37.31 26.59
C SER A 569 2.85 36.54 27.80
N ALA A 570 3.27 35.29 27.61
CA ALA A 570 3.97 34.50 28.62
C ALA A 570 5.51 34.50 28.48
N GLY A 571 6.07 35.31 27.56
CA GLY A 571 7.50 35.49 27.39
C GLY A 571 8.18 34.54 26.41
N VAL A 572 7.43 33.81 25.58
CA VAL A 572 8.00 32.94 24.53
C VAL A 572 8.36 33.80 23.31
N ASN A 573 9.62 34.25 23.23
CA ASN A 573 10.17 34.97 22.08
C ASN A 573 10.93 34.03 21.13
N PRO A 574 10.89 34.26 19.80
CA PRO A 574 11.68 33.50 18.83
C PRO A 574 13.18 33.80 18.95
N SER A 575 14.01 32.75 18.84
CA SER A 575 15.46 32.90 18.74
C SER A 575 15.87 33.65 17.46
N PRO A 576 16.77 34.64 17.52
CA PRO A 576 17.25 35.34 16.33
C PRO A 576 18.07 34.42 15.41
N VAL A 577 17.66 34.27 14.15
CA VAL A 577 18.52 33.72 13.10
C VAL A 577 19.44 34.84 12.61
N GLY A 578 20.69 34.85 13.09
CA GLY A 578 21.68 35.84 12.68
C GLY A 578 22.13 35.65 11.22
N PRO A 579 22.34 36.74 10.45
CA PRO A 579 22.87 36.63 9.10
C PRO A 579 24.36 36.25 9.13
N GLY A 580 24.69 35.06 8.62
CA GLY A 580 26.08 34.58 8.52
C GLY A 580 26.89 35.41 7.53
N THR A 581 27.79 36.25 8.03
CA THR A 581 28.66 37.11 7.20
C THR A 581 29.73 36.30 6.47
N VAL A 582 29.84 36.47 5.15
CA VAL A 582 30.92 35.90 4.34
C VAL A 582 32.22 36.64 4.63
N GLY A 583 33.22 35.93 5.19
CA GLY A 583 34.59 36.41 5.33
C GLY A 583 35.51 35.88 4.21
N PRO A 584 36.47 36.67 3.69
CA PRO A 584 37.26 36.29 2.52
C PRO A 584 38.40 35.33 2.85
N GLY A 585 38.55 34.27 2.05
CA GLY A 585 39.76 33.44 2.00
C GLY A 585 40.83 34.05 1.09
N PRO A 586 42.14 33.87 1.38
CA PRO A 586 43.23 34.48 0.61
C PRO A 586 43.54 33.79 -0.74
N SER A 587 44.24 34.52 -1.61
CA SER A 587 44.65 34.14 -2.97
C SER A 587 45.73 33.03 -2.99
N PRO A 588 45.84 32.21 -4.06
CA PRO A 588 46.75 31.05 -4.08
C PRO A 588 48.22 31.38 -4.38
N GLY A 589 49.14 30.62 -3.77
CA GLY A 589 50.57 30.58 -4.09
C GLY A 589 50.96 29.41 -5.02
N PRO A 590 52.14 29.46 -5.67
CA PRO A 590 52.44 28.61 -6.84
C PRO A 590 53.07 27.24 -6.55
N ILE A 591 53.09 26.42 -7.62
CA ILE A 591 53.47 25.01 -7.71
C ILE A 591 54.96 24.74 -7.39
N THR A 592 55.24 23.62 -6.72
CA THR A 592 56.50 22.87 -6.85
C THR A 592 56.22 21.38 -7.13
N THR A 593 57.18 20.66 -7.70
CA THR A 593 56.97 19.36 -8.36
C THR A 593 57.61 18.17 -7.64
N ALA A 594 56.92 17.03 -7.56
CA ALA A 594 57.46 15.74 -7.13
C ALA A 594 56.79 14.56 -7.87
N ARG A 595 57.48 13.42 -7.96
CA ARG A 595 57.04 12.20 -8.67
C ARG A 595 56.11 11.32 -7.80
N PRO A 596 55.34 10.40 -8.41
CA PRO A 596 54.34 9.61 -7.69
C PRO A 596 54.97 8.50 -6.84
N THR A 597 54.38 8.29 -5.66
CA THR A 597 54.43 7.06 -4.86
C THR A 597 53.00 6.63 -4.53
N GLU A 598 52.85 5.40 -4.04
CA GLU A 598 51.55 4.73 -3.90
C GLU A 598 50.60 5.47 -2.93
N GLY A 599 49.33 5.57 -3.31
CA GLY A 599 48.32 6.24 -2.48
C GLY A 599 48.04 5.45 -1.18
N PRO A 600 47.77 6.13 -0.05
CA PRO A 600 47.47 5.45 1.21
C PRO A 600 46.21 4.59 1.10
N ALA A 601 46.21 3.45 1.78
CA ALA A 601 45.07 2.54 1.81
C ALA A 601 43.79 3.25 2.32
N PRO A 602 42.59 2.92 1.79
CA PRO A 602 41.34 3.53 2.24
C PRO A 602 41.10 3.34 3.74
N GLY A 603 40.70 4.41 4.42
CA GLY A 603 40.35 4.38 5.84
C GLY A 603 39.12 3.51 6.15
N PRO A 604 38.91 3.13 7.42
CA PRO A 604 37.78 2.31 7.84
C PRO A 604 36.45 3.07 7.64
N GLY A 605 35.73 2.73 6.57
CA GLY A 605 34.46 3.37 6.21
C GLY A 605 34.11 3.40 4.72
N ALA A 606 35.02 3.01 3.83
CA ALA A 606 34.71 2.87 2.39
C ALA A 606 33.59 1.84 2.14
N ASP A 607 32.68 2.11 1.18
CA ASP A 607 31.66 1.14 0.76
C ASP A 607 32.31 0.02 -0.07
N VAL A 608 32.73 -1.00 0.66
CA VAL A 608 33.33 -2.27 0.22
C VAL A 608 32.67 -2.89 -1.02
N PHE A 609 31.37 -2.73 -1.20
CA PHE A 609 30.62 -3.32 -2.30
C PHE A 609 30.63 -2.49 -3.58
N ASN A 610 30.77 -1.18 -3.44
CA ASN A 610 30.28 -0.22 -4.42
C ASN A 610 31.41 0.68 -4.92
N ASP A 611 32.32 0.12 -5.72
CA ASP A 611 33.09 0.94 -6.65
C ASP A 611 32.14 1.49 -7.73
N LEU A 612 31.58 2.67 -7.47
CA LEU A 612 30.61 3.35 -8.33
C LEU A 612 31.14 3.70 -9.73
N LYS A 613 32.45 3.55 -9.98
CA LYS A 613 33.04 3.66 -11.33
C LYS A 613 32.78 2.41 -12.19
N VAL A 614 32.50 1.28 -11.55
CA VAL A 614 32.46 -0.05 -12.19
C VAL A 614 31.13 -0.78 -11.94
N CYS A 615 30.63 -0.77 -10.69
CA CYS A 615 29.37 -1.41 -10.36
C CYS A 615 28.17 -0.65 -10.95
N GLY A 616 27.11 -1.37 -11.30
CA GLY A 616 25.80 -0.80 -11.63
C GLY A 616 25.79 0.14 -12.84
N LYS A 617 26.78 0.08 -13.75
CA LYS A 617 26.84 0.90 -14.97
C LYS A 617 26.41 0.09 -16.21
N SER A 618 25.16 0.28 -16.63
CA SER A 618 24.62 -0.24 -17.90
C SER A 618 25.38 0.31 -19.12
N LYS A 619 25.23 -0.34 -20.29
CA LYS A 619 25.66 0.20 -21.59
C LYS A 619 24.72 1.32 -22.09
N SER A 620 23.44 1.26 -21.75
CA SER A 620 22.45 2.29 -22.09
C SER A 620 22.38 3.37 -21.00
N THR A 621 22.61 4.63 -21.37
CA THR A 621 22.56 5.81 -20.48
C THR A 621 21.14 6.37 -20.28
N LYS A 622 20.12 5.61 -20.69
CA LYS A 622 18.69 5.92 -20.61
C LYS A 622 17.87 4.66 -20.34
N PHE A 623 18.36 3.78 -19.48
CA PHE A 623 17.81 2.42 -19.31
C PHE A 623 16.34 2.46 -18.85
N LEU A 624 16.02 3.19 -17.77
CA LEU A 624 14.62 3.36 -17.34
C LEU A 624 13.78 4.25 -18.28
N ASP A 625 14.38 5.28 -18.89
CA ASP A 625 13.77 6.15 -19.91
C ASP A 625 13.23 5.36 -21.12
N MET A 626 13.81 4.18 -21.39
CA MET A 626 13.41 3.28 -22.46
C MET A 626 12.47 2.16 -21.97
N ILE A 627 12.70 1.61 -20.77
CA ILE A 627 11.86 0.53 -20.21
C ILE A 627 10.46 1.02 -19.82
N GLN A 628 10.30 2.29 -19.40
CA GLN A 628 8.99 2.91 -19.19
C GLN A 628 8.06 2.88 -20.41
N ARG A 629 8.57 2.56 -21.62
CA ARG A 629 7.77 2.48 -22.85
C ARG A 629 7.20 1.10 -23.19
N ILE A 630 7.56 0.01 -22.50
CA ILE A 630 7.11 -1.35 -22.91
C ILE A 630 6.68 -2.25 -21.74
N VAL A 631 5.57 -2.98 -21.93
CA VAL A 631 4.93 -3.81 -20.91
C VAL A 631 4.61 -5.21 -21.45
N GLY A 632 5.22 -6.24 -20.85
CA GLY A 632 4.96 -7.66 -21.16
C GLY A 632 6.11 -8.62 -20.84
N GLY A 633 7.31 -8.10 -20.58
CA GLY A 633 8.56 -8.83 -20.77
C GLY A 633 9.05 -8.57 -22.20
N VAL A 634 10.29 -8.11 -22.35
CA VAL A 634 10.89 -7.77 -23.65
C VAL A 634 12.31 -8.28 -23.75
N ASP A 635 12.76 -8.54 -24.97
CA ASP A 635 14.16 -8.76 -25.30
C ASP A 635 15.01 -7.56 -24.86
N ALA A 636 15.84 -7.73 -23.83
CA ALA A 636 16.76 -6.72 -23.33
C ALA A 636 18.00 -6.60 -24.25
N ASN A 637 18.48 -5.39 -24.53
CA ASN A 637 19.56 -5.21 -25.51
C ASN A 637 20.92 -5.75 -25.00
N GLU A 638 21.80 -6.12 -25.92
CA GLU A 638 23.10 -6.72 -25.59
C GLU A 638 24.02 -5.72 -24.85
N GLY A 639 24.21 -5.96 -23.55
CA GLY A 639 25.02 -5.12 -22.64
C GLY A 639 24.22 -4.18 -21.73
N ASP A 640 22.88 -4.15 -21.83
CA ASP A 640 22.06 -3.29 -20.96
C ASP A 640 22.02 -3.79 -19.50
N LEU A 641 22.15 -5.10 -19.30
CA LEU A 641 22.09 -5.80 -18.00
C LEU A 641 23.38 -6.58 -17.68
N PRO A 642 24.56 -5.93 -17.59
CA PRO A 642 25.86 -6.62 -17.58
C PRO A 642 26.16 -7.40 -16.29
N TRP A 643 25.32 -7.28 -15.27
CA TRP A 643 25.36 -8.05 -14.02
C TRP A 643 24.52 -9.33 -14.05
N GLN A 644 23.68 -9.52 -15.07
CA GLN A 644 22.87 -10.70 -15.22
C GLN A 644 23.76 -11.93 -15.45
N ALA A 645 23.51 -12.98 -14.67
CA ALA A 645 24.15 -14.26 -14.84
C ALA A 645 23.12 -15.41 -14.83
N ALA A 646 23.53 -16.57 -15.32
CA ALA A 646 22.70 -17.76 -15.46
C ALA A 646 23.41 -19.02 -14.96
N MET A 647 22.73 -19.78 -14.11
CA MET A 647 23.21 -21.03 -13.51
C MET A 647 22.77 -22.24 -14.33
N ARG A 648 23.73 -23.06 -14.77
CA ARG A 648 23.45 -24.29 -15.52
C ARG A 648 24.29 -25.48 -15.03
N SER A 649 23.71 -26.68 -15.14
CA SER A 649 24.44 -27.93 -14.95
C SER A 649 25.41 -28.15 -16.12
N ARG A 650 26.59 -28.75 -15.86
CA ARG A 650 27.65 -28.98 -16.86
C ARG A 650 27.15 -29.68 -18.14
N ASN A 651 26.13 -30.53 -18.02
CA ASN A 651 25.57 -31.33 -19.11
C ASN A 651 24.22 -30.77 -19.63
N SER A 652 23.83 -29.54 -19.26
CA SER A 652 22.60 -28.87 -19.70
C SER A 652 22.91 -27.58 -20.45
N GLY A 653 22.36 -27.45 -21.66
CA GLY A 653 22.39 -26.17 -22.39
C GLY A 653 21.46 -25.10 -21.83
N LYS A 654 20.51 -25.46 -20.96
CA LYS A 654 19.50 -24.56 -20.37
C LYS A 654 19.84 -24.15 -18.93
N PRO A 655 19.52 -22.91 -18.52
CA PRO A 655 19.67 -22.48 -17.14
C PRO A 655 18.54 -23.04 -16.27
N PHE A 656 18.85 -23.32 -15.00
CA PHE A 656 17.89 -23.73 -13.97
C PHE A 656 17.56 -22.61 -12.97
N CYS A 657 18.47 -21.63 -12.84
CA CYS A 657 18.32 -20.42 -12.03
C CYS A 657 19.11 -19.26 -12.68
N GLY A 658 18.78 -18.03 -12.29
CA GLY A 658 19.63 -16.86 -12.48
C GLY A 658 20.66 -16.68 -11.35
N ALA A 659 21.54 -15.69 -11.54
CA ALA A 659 22.42 -15.13 -10.52
C ALA A 659 22.70 -13.66 -10.86
N THR A 660 23.26 -12.91 -9.92
CA THR A 660 23.72 -11.51 -10.12
C THR A 660 25.18 -11.38 -9.75
N LEU A 661 26.02 -10.90 -10.67
CA LEU A 661 27.43 -10.61 -10.39
C LEU A 661 27.56 -9.42 -9.42
N ILE A 662 28.41 -9.53 -8.39
CA ILE A 662 28.68 -8.44 -7.43
C ILE A 662 30.18 -8.11 -7.26
N SER A 663 31.08 -9.00 -7.69
CA SER A 663 32.51 -8.69 -7.85
C SER A 663 33.15 -9.66 -8.85
N LYS A 664 34.43 -9.45 -9.21
CA LYS A 664 35.17 -10.33 -10.16
C LYS A 664 35.07 -11.83 -9.86
N LYS A 665 34.83 -12.22 -8.60
CA LYS A 665 34.84 -13.61 -8.15
C LYS A 665 33.57 -14.07 -7.43
N TRP A 666 32.59 -13.19 -7.24
CA TRP A 666 31.39 -13.47 -6.45
C TRP A 666 30.12 -13.02 -7.14
N ALA A 667 29.12 -13.90 -7.09
CA ALA A 667 27.75 -13.63 -7.49
C ALA A 667 26.78 -13.96 -6.33
N VAL A 668 25.60 -13.35 -6.35
CA VAL A 668 24.47 -13.65 -5.47
C VAL A 668 23.43 -14.46 -6.26
N SER A 669 22.79 -15.43 -5.61
CA SER A 669 21.65 -16.17 -6.14
C SER A 669 20.74 -16.60 -4.97
N ALA A 670 19.69 -17.38 -5.24
CA ALA A 670 18.79 -17.90 -4.22
C ALA A 670 19.34 -19.20 -3.59
N ALA A 671 19.03 -19.44 -2.32
CA ALA A 671 19.45 -20.66 -1.62
C ALA A 671 18.68 -21.90 -2.10
N HIS A 672 17.41 -21.73 -2.49
CA HIS A 672 16.56 -22.79 -3.04
C HIS A 672 17.06 -23.35 -4.38
N CYS A 673 17.92 -22.61 -5.10
CA CYS A 673 18.59 -23.08 -6.32
C CYS A 673 19.57 -24.24 -6.07
N GLN A 674 19.91 -24.56 -4.80
CA GLN A 674 20.80 -25.66 -4.42
C GLN A 674 22.12 -25.69 -5.21
N ILE A 675 22.77 -24.52 -5.33
CA ILE A 675 24.00 -24.37 -6.11
C ILE A 675 25.13 -25.18 -5.49
N ARG A 676 25.90 -25.90 -6.32
CA ARG A 676 26.97 -26.81 -5.91
C ARG A 676 28.24 -26.58 -6.73
N ALA A 677 29.39 -26.91 -6.15
CA ALA A 677 30.67 -26.88 -6.83
C ALA A 677 30.63 -27.71 -8.14
N GLY A 678 31.32 -27.23 -9.18
CA GLY A 678 31.38 -27.91 -10.48
C GLY A 678 30.24 -27.59 -11.46
N GLN A 679 29.16 -26.94 -11.01
CA GLN A 679 28.17 -26.29 -11.89
C GLN A 679 28.79 -25.10 -12.64
N GLN A 680 28.15 -24.64 -13.71
CA GLN A 680 28.58 -23.48 -14.48
C GLN A 680 27.70 -22.26 -14.20
N ILE A 681 28.35 -21.10 -14.13
CA ILE A 681 27.72 -19.79 -14.29
C ILE A 681 28.08 -19.26 -15.68
N VAL A 682 27.14 -18.57 -16.32
CA VAL A 682 27.29 -17.92 -17.62
C VAL A 682 26.95 -16.44 -17.45
N LEU A 683 27.83 -15.56 -17.93
CA LEU A 683 27.73 -14.10 -17.83
C LEU A 683 27.97 -13.48 -19.21
N GLY A 684 27.46 -12.27 -19.46
CA GLY A 684 27.59 -11.59 -20.76
C GLY A 684 26.91 -12.32 -21.93
N ALA A 685 26.06 -13.31 -21.64
CA ALA A 685 25.21 -13.93 -22.64
C ALA A 685 23.96 -13.09 -22.87
N HIS A 686 23.44 -13.08 -24.10
CA HIS A 686 22.17 -12.42 -24.45
C HIS A 686 21.20 -13.44 -25.06
N ASN A 687 21.59 -14.13 -26.13
CA ASN A 687 20.89 -15.25 -26.75
C ASN A 687 21.45 -16.60 -26.26
N PHE A 688 20.81 -17.21 -25.27
CA PHE A 688 21.27 -18.43 -24.61
C PHE A 688 21.49 -19.63 -25.55
N ARG A 689 20.82 -19.70 -26.70
CA ARG A 689 21.06 -20.73 -27.73
C ARG A 689 22.39 -20.56 -28.46
N GLN A 690 22.87 -19.34 -28.62
CA GLN A 690 24.09 -19.05 -29.37
C GLN A 690 25.31 -19.35 -28.49
N ALA A 691 25.89 -20.54 -28.63
CA ALA A 691 26.99 -21.00 -27.79
C ALA A 691 28.28 -20.16 -27.91
N THR A 692 28.40 -19.37 -28.98
CA THR A 692 29.62 -18.68 -29.44
C THR A 692 29.49 -17.15 -29.47
N GLU A 693 28.68 -16.56 -28.58
CA GLU A 693 28.70 -15.11 -28.36
C GLU A 693 30.08 -14.68 -27.83
N ALA A 694 30.69 -13.65 -28.42
CA ALA A 694 32.01 -13.17 -28.00
C ALA A 694 32.00 -12.51 -26.61
N SER A 695 30.85 -11.92 -26.25
CA SER A 695 30.50 -11.34 -24.95
C SER A 695 30.36 -12.38 -23.82
N ARG A 696 30.24 -13.67 -24.14
CA ARG A 696 29.89 -14.72 -23.17
C ARG A 696 31.09 -15.25 -22.37
N GLN A 697 31.14 -14.91 -21.10
CA GLN A 697 32.08 -15.48 -20.13
C GLN A 697 31.44 -16.62 -19.34
N ILE A 698 32.05 -17.82 -19.38
CA ILE A 698 31.65 -18.98 -18.58
C ILE A 698 32.67 -19.18 -17.45
N ARG A 699 32.21 -19.47 -16.23
CA ARG A 699 33.05 -19.88 -15.09
C ARG A 699 32.44 -21.09 -14.37
N THR A 700 33.26 -21.82 -13.62
CA THR A 700 32.80 -22.93 -12.77
C THR A 700 32.58 -22.43 -11.35
N VAL A 701 31.54 -22.92 -10.67
CA VAL A 701 31.34 -22.67 -9.24
C VAL A 701 32.41 -23.39 -8.43
N ARG A 702 33.18 -22.65 -7.62
CA ARG A 702 34.12 -23.20 -6.63
C ARG A 702 33.36 -23.74 -5.42
N ARG A 703 32.42 -22.94 -4.89
CA ARG A 703 31.47 -23.30 -3.82
C ARG A 703 30.28 -22.34 -3.84
N ALA A 704 29.21 -22.72 -3.17
CA ALA A 704 28.15 -21.81 -2.74
C ALA A 704 28.07 -21.78 -1.22
N ILE A 705 27.61 -20.65 -0.66
CA ILE A 705 27.38 -20.42 0.76
C ILE A 705 25.94 -19.94 0.90
N ASN A 706 25.03 -20.82 1.32
CA ASN A 706 23.65 -20.45 1.63
C ASN A 706 23.61 -19.72 2.98
N HIS A 707 22.65 -18.82 3.17
CA HIS A 707 22.42 -18.17 4.46
C HIS A 707 22.10 -19.22 5.55
N GLN A 708 22.75 -19.13 6.72
CA GLN A 708 22.66 -20.14 7.78
C GLN A 708 21.24 -20.29 8.32
N GLY A 709 20.45 -19.21 8.30
CA GLY A 709 19.02 -19.20 8.64
C GLY A 709 18.06 -19.45 7.46
N TYR A 710 18.52 -19.99 6.33
CA TYR A 710 17.64 -20.34 5.20
C TYR A 710 16.64 -21.44 5.60
N ASN A 711 15.37 -21.27 5.22
CA ASN A 711 14.29 -22.20 5.53
C ASN A 711 13.50 -22.57 4.26
N ASP A 712 13.51 -23.83 3.86
CA ASP A 712 12.88 -24.34 2.64
C ASP A 712 11.34 -24.43 2.68
N ARG A 713 10.73 -24.18 3.85
CA ARG A 713 9.27 -24.19 4.05
C ARG A 713 8.66 -22.79 4.07
N THR A 714 9.41 -21.79 4.54
CA THR A 714 8.98 -20.38 4.58
C THR A 714 9.63 -19.53 3.50
N MET A 715 10.73 -19.99 2.89
CA MET A 715 11.65 -19.20 2.04
C MET A 715 12.30 -18.01 2.75
N THR A 716 12.28 -17.99 4.09
CA THR A 716 13.00 -17.00 4.90
C THR A 716 14.50 -17.13 4.66
N ASN A 717 15.20 -15.99 4.49
CA ASN A 717 16.61 -15.91 4.11
C ASN A 717 17.00 -16.73 2.85
N ASP A 718 16.18 -16.73 1.79
CA ASP A 718 16.48 -17.44 0.54
C ASP A 718 17.56 -16.72 -0.31
N ILE A 719 18.79 -16.72 0.20
CA ILE A 719 19.96 -16.08 -0.44
C ILE A 719 21.20 -16.96 -0.30
N ALA A 720 22.02 -16.98 -1.35
CA ALA A 720 23.28 -17.68 -1.41
C ALA A 720 24.36 -16.83 -2.12
N LEU A 721 25.59 -16.93 -1.62
CA LEU A 721 26.79 -16.42 -2.27
C LEU A 721 27.46 -17.52 -3.09
N VAL A 722 27.88 -17.21 -4.31
CA VAL A 722 28.48 -18.14 -5.26
C VAL A 722 29.91 -17.68 -5.55
N GLU A 723 30.91 -18.47 -5.13
CA GLU A 723 32.31 -18.19 -5.42
C GLU A 723 32.72 -18.84 -6.75
N LEU A 724 33.39 -18.07 -7.62
CA LEU A 724 33.85 -18.54 -8.92
C LEU A 724 35.25 -19.17 -8.84
N SER A 725 35.49 -20.21 -9.64
CA SER A 725 36.78 -20.92 -9.71
C SER A 725 37.92 -20.04 -10.21
N GLN A 726 37.60 -19.08 -11.07
CA GLN A 726 38.46 -18.09 -11.70
C GLN A 726 37.65 -16.79 -11.81
N GLU A 727 38.35 -15.66 -11.86
CA GLU A 727 37.71 -14.35 -11.97
C GLU A 727 37.12 -14.12 -13.36
N VAL A 728 36.05 -13.32 -13.43
CA VAL A 728 35.57 -12.75 -14.70
C VAL A 728 36.38 -11.50 -15.02
N GLU A 729 36.60 -11.27 -16.32
CA GLU A 729 37.04 -9.95 -16.75
C GLU A 729 35.83 -9.01 -16.81
N PHE A 730 36.08 -7.71 -16.64
CA PHE A 730 35.04 -6.71 -16.78
C PHE A 730 35.16 -6.05 -18.15
N ASP A 731 34.05 -6.02 -18.87
CA ASP A 731 33.91 -5.47 -20.21
C ASP A 731 32.58 -4.69 -20.30
N GLU A 732 32.06 -4.40 -21.49
CA GLU A 732 30.75 -3.70 -21.60
C GLU A 732 29.53 -4.61 -21.34
N PHE A 733 29.71 -5.94 -21.38
CA PHE A 733 28.68 -6.97 -21.22
C PHE A 733 28.76 -7.72 -19.88
N VAL A 734 29.88 -7.63 -19.16
CA VAL A 734 30.13 -8.27 -17.86
C VAL A 734 30.62 -7.22 -16.84
N LYS A 735 29.75 -6.83 -15.90
CA LYS A 735 30.05 -5.88 -14.81
C LYS A 735 29.22 -6.21 -13.57
N PRO A 736 29.68 -5.93 -12.34
CA PRO A 736 28.89 -6.20 -11.15
C PRO A 736 27.71 -5.23 -11.01
N ALA A 737 26.62 -5.67 -10.37
CA ALA A 737 25.62 -4.75 -9.82
C ALA A 737 26.18 -4.13 -8.54
N CYS A 738 25.85 -2.87 -8.24
CA CYS A 738 26.09 -2.34 -6.89
C CYS A 738 25.18 -3.07 -5.90
N VAL A 739 25.57 -3.22 -4.64
CA VAL A 739 24.71 -3.81 -3.59
C VAL A 739 23.93 -2.68 -2.91
N LEU A 740 22.61 -2.81 -2.79
CA LEU A 740 21.78 -1.81 -2.10
C LEU A 740 22.16 -1.71 -0.61
N ASP A 741 22.13 -0.49 -0.07
CA ASP A 741 22.54 -0.22 1.32
C ASP A 741 21.47 -0.63 2.35
N SER A 742 21.89 -1.07 3.54
CA SER A 742 20.97 -1.53 4.59
C SER A 742 20.14 -0.42 5.24
N SER A 743 20.56 0.84 5.11
CA SER A 743 19.73 2.01 5.45
C SER A 743 18.64 2.31 4.40
N LYS A 744 18.82 1.86 3.15
CA LYS A 744 17.94 2.20 2.01
C LYS A 744 16.82 1.18 1.80
N GLN A 745 15.76 1.27 2.59
CA GLN A 745 14.51 0.54 2.29
C GLN A 745 13.70 1.25 1.20
N LEU A 746 13.48 0.57 0.08
CA LEU A 746 12.67 1.07 -1.03
C LEU A 746 11.22 1.35 -0.58
N ALA A 747 10.60 2.37 -1.17
CA ALA A 747 9.21 2.72 -0.92
C ALA A 747 8.27 1.79 -1.70
N ALA A 748 6.98 1.77 -1.34
CA ALA A 748 5.97 1.20 -2.23
C ALA A 748 5.92 2.00 -3.55
N GLU A 749 5.49 1.35 -4.63
CA GLU A 749 5.46 1.88 -6.00
C GLU A 749 6.81 2.35 -6.58
N THR A 750 7.95 2.18 -5.88
CA THR A 750 9.29 2.40 -6.46
C THR A 750 9.50 1.47 -7.67
N PRO A 751 9.86 1.98 -8.86
CA PRO A 751 10.12 1.17 -10.04
C PRO A 751 11.44 0.39 -9.89
N VAL A 752 11.40 -0.88 -10.28
CA VAL A 752 12.51 -1.83 -10.17
C VAL A 752 12.46 -2.81 -11.33
N VAL A 753 13.62 -3.22 -11.86
CA VAL A 753 13.70 -4.09 -13.04
C VAL A 753 14.09 -5.51 -12.63
N ILE A 754 13.33 -6.49 -13.13
CA ILE A 754 13.66 -7.92 -13.12
C ILE A 754 14.19 -8.35 -14.48
N SER A 755 15.05 -9.36 -14.50
CA SER A 755 15.57 -9.92 -15.75
C SER A 755 15.99 -11.39 -15.64
N GLY A 756 15.95 -12.11 -16.76
CA GLY A 756 16.34 -13.53 -16.83
C GLY A 756 15.90 -14.27 -18.10
N TRP A 757 16.03 -15.60 -18.06
CA TRP A 757 15.65 -16.53 -19.14
C TRP A 757 14.60 -17.56 -18.66
N GLY A 758 13.79 -17.21 -17.66
CA GLY A 758 12.68 -18.02 -17.17
C GLY A 758 11.48 -18.01 -18.12
N THR A 759 10.55 -18.94 -17.89
CA THR A 759 9.37 -19.13 -18.77
C THR A 759 8.44 -17.91 -18.72
N THR A 760 8.26 -17.18 -19.83
CA THR A 760 7.42 -15.96 -19.86
C THR A 760 5.92 -16.19 -19.55
N ALA A 761 5.47 -17.44 -19.46
CA ALA A 761 4.16 -17.82 -18.96
C ALA A 761 4.22 -19.13 -18.15
N SER A 762 3.23 -19.37 -17.29
CA SER A 762 3.14 -20.58 -16.45
C SER A 762 3.00 -21.84 -17.29
N GLY A 763 4.08 -22.63 -17.40
CA GLY A 763 4.16 -23.83 -18.24
C GLY A 763 4.56 -23.56 -19.70
N GLY A 764 4.96 -22.32 -20.03
CA GLY A 764 5.52 -21.96 -21.33
C GLY A 764 6.97 -22.42 -21.52
N SER A 765 7.53 -22.11 -22.69
CA SER A 765 8.95 -22.30 -22.96
C SER A 765 9.81 -21.18 -22.36
N GLN A 766 11.03 -21.51 -21.93
CA GLN A 766 12.06 -20.50 -21.68
C GLN A 766 12.39 -19.77 -23.00
N PRO A 767 12.52 -18.42 -22.99
CA PRO A 767 12.96 -17.64 -24.13
C PRO A 767 14.44 -17.89 -24.41
N ASN A 768 14.87 -17.59 -25.63
CA ASN A 768 16.28 -17.70 -26.00
C ASN A 768 17.04 -16.42 -25.66
N ILE A 769 16.42 -15.26 -25.89
CA ILE A 769 16.97 -13.93 -25.63
C ILE A 769 16.66 -13.52 -24.19
N LEU A 770 17.58 -12.80 -23.55
CA LEU A 770 17.44 -12.25 -22.20
C LEU A 770 16.19 -11.37 -22.13
N GLN A 771 15.29 -11.67 -21.19
CA GLN A 771 14.11 -10.84 -20.96
C GLN A 771 14.35 -9.84 -19.82
N GLU A 772 13.71 -8.68 -19.92
CA GLU A 772 13.57 -7.72 -18.82
C GLU A 772 12.14 -7.21 -18.66
N ALA A 773 11.82 -6.75 -17.44
CA ALA A 773 10.58 -6.06 -17.14
C ALA A 773 10.70 -5.13 -15.94
N GLU A 774 10.27 -3.86 -16.07
CA GLU A 774 9.96 -3.03 -14.90
C GLU A 774 8.72 -3.57 -14.18
N VAL A 775 8.85 -3.82 -12.89
CA VAL A 775 7.80 -4.05 -11.91
C VAL A 775 7.92 -3.00 -10.79
N LYS A 776 6.95 -2.89 -9.90
CA LYS A 776 6.99 -1.92 -8.79
C LYS A 776 7.05 -2.60 -7.45
N VAL A 777 7.80 -2.03 -6.49
CA VAL A 777 7.89 -2.52 -5.11
C VAL A 777 6.53 -2.49 -4.42
N VAL A 778 6.14 -3.62 -3.86
CA VAL A 778 4.88 -3.81 -3.12
C VAL A 778 5.17 -3.86 -1.63
N SER A 779 4.47 -3.05 -0.83
CA SER A 779 4.68 -3.02 0.62
C SER A 779 4.44 -4.39 1.26
N ARG A 780 5.30 -4.77 2.22
CA ARG A 780 5.27 -6.09 2.88
C ARG A 780 3.88 -6.46 3.42
N GLN A 781 3.10 -5.47 3.86
CA GLN A 781 1.73 -5.65 4.34
C GLN A 781 0.71 -5.91 3.22
N VAL A 782 0.84 -5.32 2.02
CA VAL A 782 0.06 -5.74 0.83
C VAL A 782 0.44 -7.15 0.42
N CYS A 783 1.73 -7.48 0.46
CA CYS A 783 2.20 -8.83 0.17
C CYS A 783 1.63 -9.85 1.18
N ASN A 784 1.70 -9.54 2.48
CA ASN A 784 1.17 -10.37 3.55
C ASN A 784 -0.35 -10.57 3.51
N SER A 785 -1.13 -9.58 3.07
CA SER A 785 -2.58 -9.77 2.88
C SER A 785 -2.92 -10.72 1.71
N ARG A 786 -1.96 -11.05 0.83
CA ARG A 786 -2.10 -12.11 -0.19
C ARG A 786 -1.50 -13.43 0.28
N TYR A 787 -0.32 -13.40 0.90
CA TYR A 787 0.45 -14.58 1.29
C TYR A 787 0.11 -15.17 2.68
N GLY A 788 -0.76 -14.51 3.45
CA GLY A 788 -1.24 -15.00 4.75
C GLY A 788 -0.22 -14.78 5.88
N ASN A 789 0.33 -13.56 5.98
CA ASN A 789 1.33 -13.15 6.97
C ASN A 789 2.67 -13.93 6.96
N GLY A 790 2.99 -14.63 5.86
CA GLY A 790 4.23 -15.40 5.70
C GLY A 790 5.46 -14.63 5.18
N ILE A 791 5.35 -13.33 4.92
CA ILE A 791 6.41 -12.48 4.36
C ILE A 791 7.11 -11.69 5.48
N ASP A 792 8.35 -12.05 5.78
CA ASP A 792 9.14 -11.46 6.87
C ASP A 792 10.11 -10.35 6.41
N ARG A 793 10.91 -9.80 7.33
CA ARG A 793 11.82 -8.67 7.06
C ARG A 793 12.90 -8.96 6.01
N THR A 794 13.25 -10.22 5.83
CA THR A 794 14.25 -10.73 4.88
C THR A 794 13.68 -10.90 3.47
N MET A 795 12.39 -10.63 3.28
CA MET A 795 11.70 -10.63 1.99
C MET A 795 11.26 -9.22 1.57
N LEU A 796 11.33 -8.99 0.27
CA LEU A 796 10.86 -7.83 -0.48
C LEU A 796 9.83 -8.36 -1.50
N CYS A 797 8.81 -7.58 -1.84
CA CYS A 797 7.84 -7.98 -2.87
C CYS A 797 7.80 -6.94 -3.99
N ALA A 798 7.52 -7.39 -5.20
CA ALA A 798 7.29 -6.52 -6.35
C ALA A 798 6.24 -7.10 -7.30
N ALA A 799 5.55 -6.26 -8.07
CA ALA A 799 4.53 -6.68 -9.02
C ALA A 799 4.31 -5.66 -10.14
N ALA A 800 3.81 -6.12 -11.29
CA ALA A 800 2.99 -5.30 -12.18
C ALA A 800 1.91 -6.16 -12.86
N ARG A 801 0.85 -5.53 -13.37
CA ARG A 801 -0.28 -6.23 -14.00
C ARG A 801 0.20 -6.93 -15.28
N GLY A 802 0.23 -8.27 -15.27
CA GLY A 802 0.75 -9.05 -16.40
C GLY A 802 2.28 -9.24 -16.43
N LYS A 803 3.01 -8.91 -15.35
CA LYS A 803 4.47 -9.09 -15.22
C LYS A 803 4.82 -9.71 -13.86
N ASP A 804 5.63 -10.75 -13.85
CA ASP A 804 6.31 -11.30 -12.66
C ASP A 804 7.51 -12.15 -13.08
N SER A 805 8.42 -12.48 -12.17
CA SER A 805 9.48 -13.49 -12.39
C SER A 805 8.90 -14.91 -12.41
N CYS A 806 9.52 -15.80 -13.18
CA CYS A 806 8.97 -17.11 -13.52
C CYS A 806 9.98 -18.26 -13.42
N GLN A 807 9.57 -19.45 -13.86
CA GLN A 807 10.36 -20.68 -13.69
C GLN A 807 11.66 -20.60 -14.51
N GLY A 808 12.79 -20.52 -13.81
CA GLY A 808 14.13 -20.30 -14.37
C GLY A 808 14.74 -18.93 -14.07
N ASP A 809 13.94 -17.95 -13.61
CA ASP A 809 14.43 -16.64 -13.14
C ASP A 809 14.88 -16.67 -11.68
N SER A 810 14.48 -17.69 -10.90
CA SER A 810 14.92 -17.96 -9.53
C SER A 810 16.41 -17.65 -9.30
N GLY A 811 16.75 -16.84 -8.30
CA GLY A 811 18.12 -16.39 -8.06
C GLY A 811 18.62 -15.23 -8.93
N GLY A 812 17.83 -14.79 -9.92
CA GLY A 812 18.11 -13.61 -10.73
C GLY A 812 17.94 -12.28 -9.99
N PRO A 813 18.33 -11.15 -10.61
CA PRO A 813 18.27 -9.83 -10.01
C PRO A 813 16.87 -9.22 -9.94
N LEU A 814 16.65 -8.41 -8.91
CA LEU A 814 15.73 -7.28 -8.89
C LEU A 814 16.57 -6.01 -8.61
N VAL A 815 16.74 -5.14 -9.61
CA VAL A 815 17.56 -3.91 -9.49
C VAL A 815 16.73 -2.64 -9.41
N VAL A 816 17.27 -1.63 -8.73
CA VAL A 816 16.75 -0.26 -8.67
C VAL A 816 17.79 0.71 -9.24
N ASP A 817 17.35 1.70 -10.02
CA ASP A 817 18.18 2.86 -10.38
C ASP A 817 18.11 3.90 -9.26
N LEU A 818 19.26 4.32 -8.74
CA LEU A 818 19.35 5.43 -7.79
C LEU A 818 20.42 6.39 -8.31
N LYS A 819 19.98 7.39 -9.09
CA LYS A 819 20.85 8.36 -9.80
C LYS A 819 22.05 8.79 -8.96
N ASP A 820 23.23 8.77 -9.58
CA ASP A 820 24.47 9.21 -8.94
C ASP A 820 24.49 10.74 -8.71
N SER A 821 25.53 11.24 -8.03
CA SER A 821 25.65 12.67 -7.67
C SER A 821 25.68 13.62 -8.86
N ASN A 822 25.88 13.12 -10.08
CA ASN A 822 25.91 13.88 -11.32
C ASN A 822 24.62 13.68 -12.15
N GLY A 823 23.63 12.96 -11.62
CA GLY A 823 22.38 12.62 -12.29
C GLY A 823 22.44 11.40 -13.22
N GLY A 824 23.57 10.66 -13.25
CA GLY A 824 23.74 9.50 -14.10
C GLY A 824 23.09 8.23 -13.53
N ASP A 825 22.66 7.32 -14.40
CA ASP A 825 22.07 6.02 -14.03
C ASP A 825 23.06 5.19 -13.19
N GLN A 826 22.55 4.54 -12.14
CA GLN A 826 23.37 3.76 -11.19
C GLN A 826 22.53 2.64 -10.55
N PHE A 827 22.78 1.40 -10.98
CA PHE A 827 21.95 0.25 -10.64
C PHE A 827 22.42 -0.51 -9.39
N TYR A 828 21.50 -0.67 -8.43
CA TYR A 828 21.70 -1.40 -7.19
C TYR A 828 20.81 -2.64 -7.14
N LEU A 829 21.39 -3.79 -6.77
CA LEU A 829 20.68 -5.03 -6.47
C LEU A 829 19.86 -4.84 -5.17
N ALA A 830 18.55 -4.73 -5.33
CA ALA A 830 17.58 -4.54 -4.24
C ALA A 830 16.98 -5.87 -3.75
N GLY A 831 16.83 -6.84 -4.65
CA GLY A 831 16.29 -8.17 -4.32
C GLY A 831 16.84 -9.28 -5.20
N VAL A 832 16.61 -10.52 -4.78
CA VAL A 832 16.95 -11.75 -5.51
C VAL A 832 15.69 -12.58 -5.70
N VAL A 833 15.36 -13.01 -6.92
CA VAL A 833 14.13 -13.76 -7.23
C VAL A 833 14.01 -15.01 -6.35
N SER A 834 12.94 -15.13 -5.56
CA SER A 834 12.74 -16.23 -4.60
C SER A 834 11.51 -17.09 -4.93
N PHE A 835 10.28 -16.56 -4.83
CA PHE A 835 9.07 -17.33 -5.12
C PHE A 835 7.86 -16.48 -5.53
N GLY A 836 6.85 -17.11 -6.15
CA GLY A 836 5.58 -16.47 -6.53
C GLY A 836 4.45 -17.50 -6.73
N ILE A 837 3.17 -17.07 -6.64
CA ILE A 837 2.00 -17.95 -6.84
C ILE A 837 1.49 -17.86 -8.28
N GLY A 838 2.28 -18.45 -9.18
CA GLY A 838 2.02 -18.52 -10.61
C GLY A 838 2.45 -17.25 -11.35
N CYS A 839 3.00 -17.43 -12.56
CA CYS A 839 3.48 -16.33 -13.40
C CYS A 839 2.45 -15.21 -13.58
N ALA A 840 2.88 -13.96 -13.37
CA ALA A 840 2.14 -12.74 -13.65
C ALA A 840 0.75 -12.65 -12.97
N ASN A 841 0.54 -13.32 -11.84
CA ASN A 841 -0.76 -13.43 -11.19
C ASN A 841 -1.20 -12.10 -10.55
N PRO A 842 -2.27 -11.42 -11.03
CA PRO A 842 -2.67 -10.12 -10.51
C PRO A 842 -3.18 -10.14 -9.06
N SER A 843 -3.32 -11.32 -8.44
CA SER A 843 -3.65 -11.46 -7.02
C SER A 843 -2.45 -11.69 -6.10
N TYR A 844 -1.24 -11.93 -6.63
CA TYR A 844 -0.06 -12.33 -5.86
C TYR A 844 1.21 -11.67 -6.42
N PRO A 845 1.83 -10.74 -5.69
CA PRO A 845 3.16 -10.21 -6.03
C PRO A 845 4.23 -11.30 -6.08
N GLY A 846 5.27 -11.11 -6.89
CA GLY A 846 6.51 -11.86 -6.77
C GLY A 846 7.22 -11.53 -5.45
N VAL A 847 7.92 -12.50 -4.88
CA VAL A 847 8.67 -12.39 -3.63
C VAL A 847 10.15 -12.62 -3.90
N TYR A 848 10.96 -11.75 -3.32
CA TYR A 848 12.38 -11.61 -3.55
C TYR A 848 13.10 -11.53 -2.20
N SER A 849 14.29 -12.10 -2.07
CA SER A 849 15.10 -11.92 -0.85
C SER A 849 15.62 -10.49 -0.78
N ASN A 850 15.34 -9.79 0.32
CA ASN A 850 15.57 -8.36 0.52
C ASN A 850 17.06 -8.08 0.77
N VAL A 851 17.79 -7.69 -0.27
CA VAL A 851 19.26 -7.55 -0.24
C VAL A 851 19.72 -6.46 0.72
N ALA A 852 18.98 -5.35 0.85
CA ALA A 852 19.28 -4.33 1.86
C ALA A 852 19.29 -4.91 3.29
N SER A 853 18.31 -5.76 3.64
CA SER A 853 18.26 -6.40 4.96
C SER A 853 19.29 -7.51 5.17
N LEU A 854 19.84 -8.07 4.08
CA LEU A 854 20.79 -9.18 4.08
C LEU A 854 22.24 -8.72 3.81
N ARG A 855 22.46 -7.45 3.47
CA ARG A 855 23.77 -6.83 3.15
C ARG A 855 24.85 -7.15 4.17
N ASN A 856 24.54 -7.05 5.46
CA ASN A 856 25.51 -7.33 6.53
C ASN A 856 26.00 -8.79 6.48
N TRP A 857 25.11 -9.75 6.20
CA TRP A 857 25.49 -11.15 6.02
C TRP A 857 26.37 -11.35 4.77
N ILE A 858 26.03 -10.67 3.66
CA ILE A 858 26.87 -10.67 2.45
C ILE A 858 28.28 -10.16 2.80
N GLN A 859 28.36 -9.04 3.56
CA GLN A 859 29.62 -8.40 3.95
C GLN A 859 30.49 -9.31 4.80
N THR A 860 29.92 -9.92 5.85
CA THR A 860 30.65 -10.84 6.75
C THR A 860 31.21 -12.02 5.97
N ASN A 861 30.43 -12.66 5.09
CA ASN A 861 30.91 -13.83 4.36
C ASN A 861 32.00 -13.50 3.31
N LEU A 862 31.95 -12.31 2.68
CA LEU A 862 33.02 -11.85 1.78
C LEU A 862 34.30 -11.47 2.54
N ALA A 863 34.18 -10.80 3.70
CA ALA A 863 35.31 -10.51 4.57
C ALA A 863 35.97 -11.80 5.10
N SER A 864 35.18 -12.76 5.60
CA SER A 864 35.66 -14.08 6.02
C SER A 864 36.23 -14.93 4.88
N ALA A 865 35.95 -14.59 3.61
CA ALA A 865 36.56 -15.20 2.44
C ALA A 865 37.84 -14.49 1.97
N GLY A 866 38.32 -13.48 2.71
CA GLY A 866 39.56 -12.75 2.40
C GLY A 866 39.45 -11.76 1.25
N VAL A 867 38.24 -11.35 0.86
CA VAL A 867 38.03 -10.39 -0.23
C VAL A 867 38.38 -8.96 0.21
N TYR A 868 38.28 -8.68 1.52
CA TYR A 868 38.49 -7.36 2.12
C TYR A 868 39.08 -7.50 3.53
N PRO A 869 39.84 -6.51 4.05
CA PRO A 869 40.34 -6.53 5.42
C PRO A 869 39.20 -6.52 6.44
N ALA A 870 39.36 -7.26 7.54
CA ALA A 870 38.37 -7.29 8.62
C ALA A 870 38.35 -5.96 9.39
N THR A 871 37.18 -5.34 9.52
CA THR A 871 36.99 -4.17 10.38
C THR A 871 36.88 -4.60 11.83
N ASN A 872 37.79 -4.13 12.68
CA ASN A 872 37.78 -4.40 14.12
C ASN A 872 36.46 -3.87 14.74
N ASN A 873 35.63 -4.79 15.23
CA ASN A 873 34.45 -4.47 16.03
C ASN A 873 34.79 -4.68 17.52
N PRO A 874 34.32 -3.83 18.46
CA PRO A 874 34.63 -3.99 19.87
C PRO A 874 34.19 -5.36 20.42
N GLU A 875 35.07 -6.01 21.16
CA GLU A 875 34.81 -7.29 21.81
C GLU A 875 33.89 -7.10 23.05
N PRO A 876 32.85 -7.94 23.26
CA PRO A 876 32.00 -7.83 24.44
C PRO A 876 32.81 -8.17 25.69
N SER A 877 32.81 -7.26 26.68
CA SER A 877 33.63 -7.39 27.89
C SER A 877 33.23 -8.61 28.74
N THR A 878 33.98 -9.70 28.62
CA THR A 878 33.87 -10.87 29.48
C THR A 878 34.66 -10.67 30.77
N THR A 879 33.97 -10.71 31.91
CA THR A 879 34.64 -10.61 33.22
C THR A 879 35.50 -11.84 33.48
N THR A 880 36.78 -11.63 33.77
CA THR A 880 37.75 -12.69 34.04
C THR A 880 37.42 -13.48 35.30
N THR A 881 37.21 -14.79 35.16
CA THR A 881 37.31 -15.76 36.27
C THR A 881 38.33 -16.83 35.89
N THR A 882 39.52 -16.74 36.47
CA THR A 882 40.67 -17.60 36.14
C THR A 882 40.58 -18.94 36.86
N THR A 883 40.40 -20.03 36.12
CA THR A 883 40.75 -21.38 36.61
C THR A 883 41.50 -22.16 35.52
N THR A 884 42.80 -22.29 35.70
CA THR A 884 43.70 -23.12 34.88
C THR A 884 43.40 -24.61 35.08
N THR A 885 43.58 -25.45 34.05
CA THR A 885 44.38 -26.71 34.08
C THR A 885 44.17 -27.59 32.82
N THR A 886 45.19 -27.60 31.97
CA THR A 886 45.73 -28.75 31.20
C THR A 886 44.83 -29.63 30.30
N THR A 887 45.22 -29.70 29.03
CA THR A 887 44.74 -30.64 27.99
C THR A 887 45.21 -32.09 28.19
N THR A 888 44.38 -33.06 27.76
CA THR A 888 44.90 -34.27 27.09
C THR A 888 43.86 -34.87 26.14
N LYS A 889 44.30 -35.41 24.99
CA LYS A 889 43.50 -36.28 24.10
C LYS A 889 43.92 -37.74 24.31
N SER A 890 42.99 -38.68 24.15
CA SER A 890 43.31 -40.09 23.87
C SER A 890 42.21 -40.75 23.01
N THR A 891 42.45 -41.99 22.56
CA THR A 891 41.87 -42.59 21.36
C THR A 891 40.91 -43.79 21.57
N THR A 892 40.14 -44.06 20.52
CA THR A 892 39.48 -45.31 20.01
C THR A 892 39.84 -46.67 20.66
N THR A 893 38.99 -47.72 20.65
CA THR A 893 37.84 -48.04 19.74
C THR A 893 36.53 -48.47 20.48
N THR A 894 35.73 -49.56 20.28
CA THR A 894 35.81 -50.85 19.52
C THR A 894 34.46 -51.24 18.85
N LYS A 895 33.89 -52.45 19.01
CA LYS A 895 32.79 -53.01 18.16
C LYS A 895 31.91 -54.07 18.85
N LYS A 896 30.56 -54.02 18.61
CA LYS A 896 29.51 -55.09 18.37
C LYS A 896 29.48 -56.42 19.20
N PRO A 897 28.49 -57.35 19.08
CA PRO A 897 27.27 -57.48 18.22
C PRO A 897 25.89 -57.60 18.98
N VAL A 898 24.68 -57.28 18.46
CA VAL A 898 23.70 -57.87 17.45
C VAL A 898 22.72 -58.98 17.98
N VAL A 899 21.47 -59.00 17.44
CA VAL A 899 20.30 -59.95 17.58
C VAL A 899 19.21 -59.53 18.61
N THR A 900 17.96 -59.09 18.27
CA THR A 900 16.67 -59.76 17.85
C THR A 900 16.02 -60.66 18.96
N THR A 901 14.69 -60.81 19.24
CA THR A 901 13.45 -60.77 18.38
C THR A 901 12.08 -60.68 19.15
N THR A 902 11.08 -59.96 18.60
CA THR A 902 9.58 -60.17 18.59
C THR A 902 8.61 -60.33 19.81
N LYS A 903 7.46 -59.60 19.69
CA LYS A 903 6.00 -59.97 19.86
C LYS A 903 5.14 -59.54 21.09
N LYS A 904 3.80 -59.52 20.85
CA LYS A 904 2.59 -59.04 21.62
C LYS A 904 1.69 -60.26 22.02
N PRO A 905 0.46 -60.23 22.66
CA PRO A 905 -0.76 -59.38 22.41
C PRO A 905 -1.79 -59.15 23.61
N VAL A 906 -3.04 -58.67 23.31
CA VAL A 906 -4.34 -58.68 24.12
C VAL A 906 -4.43 -57.70 25.36
N VAL A 907 -5.41 -56.80 25.66
CA VAL A 907 -6.91 -56.58 25.56
C VAL A 907 -7.65 -57.02 26.87
N THR A 908 -8.59 -56.30 27.56
CA THR A 908 -10.04 -55.98 27.24
C THR A 908 -10.75 -55.06 28.30
N THR A 909 -11.59 -54.05 27.91
CA THR A 909 -12.89 -53.51 28.51
C THR A 909 -13.06 -53.11 30.03
N THR A 910 -14.08 -52.38 30.60
CA THR A 910 -15.31 -51.59 30.18
C THR A 910 -15.98 -50.73 31.32
N LYS A 911 -16.74 -49.67 30.93
CA LYS A 911 -18.02 -49.11 31.51
C LYS A 911 -18.05 -48.09 32.71
N LYS A 912 -19.26 -47.48 32.90
CA LYS A 912 -19.73 -46.24 33.61
C LYS A 912 -21.15 -46.55 34.21
N PRO A 913 -22.02 -45.64 34.79
CA PRO A 913 -21.92 -44.27 35.40
C PRO A 913 -22.74 -44.10 36.74
N VAL A 914 -22.99 -42.85 37.24
CA VAL A 914 -24.27 -42.25 37.80
C VAL A 914 -24.01 -41.11 38.85
N VAL A 915 -24.33 -39.81 38.62
CA VAL A 915 -25.42 -38.89 39.16
C VAL A 915 -25.45 -38.73 40.71
N THR A 916 -25.60 -37.57 41.40
CA THR A 916 -26.67 -36.51 41.39
C THR A 916 -26.33 -35.20 42.21
N THR A 917 -27.12 -34.10 42.02
CA THR A 917 -27.44 -32.86 42.84
C THR A 917 -26.52 -32.29 43.96
N THR A 918 -26.13 -30.99 44.06
CA THR A 918 -26.81 -29.71 44.51
C THR A 918 -27.20 -29.62 46.02
N GLU A 919 -27.27 -28.49 46.80
CA GLU A 919 -27.46 -27.01 46.58
C GLU A 919 -26.77 -26.02 47.61
N VAL A 920 -26.45 -24.78 47.15
CA VAL A 920 -26.65 -23.40 47.72
C VAL A 920 -26.29 -22.96 49.19
N VAL A 921 -25.22 -22.14 49.33
CA VAL A 921 -24.99 -20.87 50.13
C VAL A 921 -25.19 -20.77 51.67
N THR A 922 -24.12 -20.38 52.43
CA THR A 922 -24.02 -19.11 53.22
C THR A 922 -22.62 -18.80 53.83
N THR A 923 -22.32 -17.49 54.03
CA THR A 923 -21.37 -16.82 54.98
C THR A 923 -19.84 -16.97 54.92
N GLU A 924 -19.14 -15.88 55.28
CA GLU A 924 -17.67 -15.66 55.42
C GLU A 924 -17.22 -15.65 56.91
N PRO A 925 -15.98 -15.25 57.29
CA PRO A 925 -14.67 -15.89 57.07
C PRO A 925 -13.95 -16.20 58.42
N PRO A 926 -12.69 -16.73 58.43
CA PRO A 926 -11.53 -15.82 58.58
C PRO A 926 -10.25 -16.26 57.82
N GLU A 927 -9.18 -15.48 57.98
CA GLU A 927 -7.94 -15.45 57.19
C GLU A 927 -6.81 -16.38 57.70
N SER A 928 -6.06 -17.05 56.80
CA SER A 928 -4.79 -17.76 57.12
C SER A 928 -3.94 -18.17 55.89
N THR A 929 -3.20 -17.22 55.31
CA THR A 929 -1.86 -17.31 54.63
C THR A 929 -1.42 -18.51 53.77
N THR A 930 -0.71 -18.17 52.67
CA THR A 930 0.06 -18.99 51.70
C THR A 930 -0.79 -19.84 50.72
N THR A 931 -0.43 -20.01 49.44
CA THR A 931 0.85 -19.79 48.71
C THR A 931 0.57 -19.09 47.36
N PRO A 932 1.51 -18.35 46.72
CA PRO A 932 1.26 -17.74 45.42
C PRO A 932 0.96 -18.76 44.32
N GLU A 933 -0.17 -18.60 43.64
CA GLU A 933 -0.57 -19.43 42.50
C GLU A 933 0.23 -19.04 41.24
N GLU A 934 0.72 -20.03 40.50
CA GLU A 934 1.51 -19.81 39.29
C GLU A 934 0.61 -19.28 38.15
N PRO A 935 0.98 -18.21 37.44
CA PRO A 935 0.08 -17.58 36.46
C PRO A 935 -0.19 -18.50 35.27
N GLU A 936 -1.46 -18.87 35.06
CA GLU A 936 -1.88 -19.73 33.95
C GLU A 936 -1.36 -19.20 32.59
N VAL A 937 -0.51 -20.01 31.95
CA VAL A 937 0.02 -19.70 30.62
C VAL A 937 -1.09 -19.93 29.59
N ALA A 938 -1.63 -18.82 29.07
CA ALA A 938 -2.67 -18.84 28.05
C ALA A 938 -2.28 -19.73 26.84
N VAL A 939 -3.01 -20.82 26.65
CA VAL A 939 -2.71 -21.86 25.64
C VAL A 939 -2.89 -21.31 24.24
N GLU A 940 -1.84 -21.35 23.41
CA GLU A 940 -1.94 -20.98 22.00
C GLU A 940 -2.72 -22.04 21.20
N GLU A 941 -3.89 -21.68 20.69
CA GLU A 941 -4.81 -22.59 19.97
C GLU A 941 -4.60 -22.59 18.44
N VAL A 942 -4.94 -23.70 17.78
CA VAL A 942 -5.09 -23.80 16.31
C VAL A 942 -6.42 -24.48 15.93
N GLN A 943 -7.12 -23.93 14.95
CA GLN A 943 -8.42 -24.45 14.48
C GLN A 943 -8.24 -25.72 13.64
N LEU A 944 -8.90 -26.82 14.02
CA LEU A 944 -9.00 -28.02 13.19
C LEU A 944 -10.22 -27.89 12.27
N ILE A 945 -9.98 -27.70 10.98
CA ILE A 945 -10.98 -27.40 9.95
C ILE A 945 -11.40 -28.69 9.24
N ARG A 946 -12.71 -28.90 9.09
CA ARG A 946 -13.30 -30.02 8.33
C ARG A 946 -13.58 -29.63 6.87
N TYR A 947 -13.26 -30.54 5.97
CA TYR A 947 -13.55 -30.46 4.54
C TYR A 947 -14.19 -31.76 4.03
N TRP A 948 -15.15 -31.69 3.11
CA TRP A 948 -15.79 -32.84 2.48
C TRP A 948 -15.47 -32.91 0.98
N SER A 949 -15.21 -34.11 0.45
CA SER A 949 -15.12 -34.33 -0.99
C SER A 949 -16.26 -35.18 -1.54
N ARG A 950 -17.10 -34.59 -2.40
CA ARG A 950 -18.06 -35.36 -3.23
C ARG A 950 -17.37 -36.32 -4.22
N LYS A 951 -16.09 -36.06 -4.58
CA LYS A 951 -15.30 -36.91 -5.48
C LYS A 951 -14.81 -38.18 -4.77
N PHE A 952 -14.17 -38.02 -3.62
CA PHE A 952 -13.58 -39.14 -2.87
C PHE A 952 -14.55 -39.79 -1.88
N ARG A 953 -15.65 -39.09 -1.53
CA ARG A 953 -16.60 -39.45 -0.46
C ARG A 953 -15.94 -39.59 0.92
N ASP A 954 -14.94 -38.74 1.16
CA ASP A 954 -14.10 -38.68 2.38
C ASP A 954 -14.15 -37.28 3.00
N HIS A 955 -13.94 -37.21 4.33
CA HIS A 955 -13.77 -35.98 5.10
C HIS A 955 -12.31 -35.80 5.53
N PHE A 956 -11.72 -34.66 5.20
CA PHE A 956 -10.34 -34.31 5.56
C PHE A 956 -10.33 -33.25 6.67
N TYR A 957 -9.52 -33.46 7.70
CA TYR A 957 -9.43 -32.58 8.87
C TYR A 957 -8.02 -31.99 8.96
N THR A 958 -7.87 -30.67 9.02
CA THR A 958 -6.54 -30.04 9.13
C THR A 958 -6.54 -28.66 9.78
N THR A 959 -5.43 -28.36 10.45
CA THR A 959 -5.04 -27.02 10.92
C THR A 959 -4.43 -26.12 9.83
N ASN A 960 -4.25 -26.64 8.59
CA ASN A 960 -3.72 -25.85 7.46
C ASN A 960 -4.30 -26.33 6.10
N PHE A 961 -5.02 -25.45 5.40
CA PHE A 961 -5.56 -25.71 4.06
C PHE A 961 -4.51 -26.16 3.02
N ARG A 962 -3.21 -25.85 3.25
CA ARG A 962 -2.13 -26.29 2.37
C ARG A 962 -1.99 -27.82 2.31
N ASP A 963 -2.33 -28.58 3.35
CA ASP A 963 -2.15 -30.04 3.39
C ASP A 963 -3.00 -30.81 2.37
N LEU A 964 -4.11 -30.23 1.92
CA LEU A 964 -4.93 -30.78 0.83
C LEU A 964 -4.18 -30.81 -0.53
N GLY A 965 -2.97 -30.23 -0.62
CA GLY A 965 -2.06 -30.36 -1.76
C GLY A 965 -2.71 -30.06 -3.12
N PHE A 966 -2.56 -30.98 -4.07
CA PHE A 966 -3.21 -30.94 -5.38
C PHE A 966 -4.72 -31.27 -5.31
N MET A 967 -5.19 -31.93 -4.25
CA MET A 967 -6.58 -32.33 -4.07
C MET A 967 -7.52 -31.17 -3.67
N ARG A 968 -7.00 -29.98 -3.33
CA ARG A 968 -7.77 -28.79 -2.92
C ARG A 968 -9.00 -28.49 -3.78
N LYS A 969 -8.93 -28.69 -5.11
CA LYS A 969 -10.08 -28.46 -6.03
C LYS A 969 -11.24 -29.47 -5.86
N SER A 970 -11.01 -30.58 -5.16
CA SER A 970 -11.99 -31.67 -4.95
C SER A 970 -12.65 -31.67 -3.57
N TYR A 971 -12.15 -30.86 -2.63
CA TYR A 971 -12.64 -30.76 -1.25
C TYR A 971 -13.29 -29.39 -1.02
N ARG A 972 -14.45 -29.36 -0.34
CA ARG A 972 -15.18 -28.14 0.06
C ARG A 972 -15.03 -27.94 1.55
N PHE A 973 -14.87 -26.69 1.98
CA PHE A 973 -14.86 -26.31 3.41
C PHE A 973 -16.24 -26.53 4.02
N GLU A 974 -16.30 -27.12 5.22
CA GLU A 974 -17.55 -27.29 5.98
C GLU A 974 -17.59 -26.48 7.28
N GLY A 975 -16.45 -26.30 7.95
CA GLY A 975 -16.38 -25.49 9.17
C GLY A 975 -15.15 -25.79 10.04
N VAL A 976 -15.05 -25.08 11.17
CA VAL A 976 -14.09 -25.37 12.24
C VAL A 976 -14.71 -26.43 13.14
N GLN A 977 -14.16 -27.65 13.15
CA GLN A 977 -14.70 -28.76 13.94
C GLN A 977 -14.41 -28.60 15.43
N CYS A 978 -13.21 -28.13 15.75
CA CYS A 978 -12.72 -27.86 17.10
C CYS A 978 -11.45 -26.99 17.02
N LYS A 979 -10.82 -26.72 18.17
CA LYS A 979 -9.44 -26.24 18.24
C LYS A 979 -8.57 -27.21 19.05
N LEU A 980 -7.31 -27.28 18.69
CA LEU A 980 -6.25 -28.03 19.36
C LEU A 980 -5.27 -27.05 20.00
N ALA A 981 -4.55 -27.46 21.05
CA ALA A 981 -3.36 -26.73 21.46
C ALA A 981 -2.30 -26.84 20.34
N LYS A 982 -1.62 -25.74 20.01
CA LYS A 982 -0.65 -25.65 18.92
C LYS A 982 0.68 -26.31 19.29
N ASN A 983 1.10 -26.13 20.53
CA ASN A 983 2.29 -26.70 21.15
C ASN A 983 1.86 -27.68 22.25
N GLN A 984 2.76 -28.55 22.71
CA GLN A 984 2.43 -29.44 23.83
C GLN A 984 2.37 -28.65 25.14
N VAL A 985 1.24 -28.74 25.82
CA VAL A 985 0.97 -28.17 27.16
C VAL A 985 0.64 -29.27 28.17
N ALA A 986 0.54 -28.93 29.46
CA ALA A 986 0.33 -29.89 30.55
C ALA A 986 -0.87 -30.83 30.29
N ASP A 987 -0.60 -32.13 30.39
CA ASP A 987 -1.52 -33.27 30.14
C ASP A 987 -2.09 -33.37 28.71
N SER A 988 -1.61 -32.55 27.76
CA SER A 988 -1.96 -32.70 26.34
C SER A 988 -1.07 -33.74 25.65
N VAL A 989 -1.67 -34.52 24.76
CA VAL A 989 -1.02 -35.55 23.94
C VAL A 989 -1.14 -35.22 22.45
N PRO A 990 -0.22 -35.67 21.59
CA PRO A 990 -0.24 -35.34 20.17
C PRO A 990 -1.39 -36.04 19.45
N LEU A 991 -2.13 -35.31 18.61
CA LEU A 991 -3.08 -35.90 17.66
C LEU A 991 -2.33 -36.23 16.36
N TYR A 992 -2.05 -37.53 16.15
CA TYR A 992 -1.32 -38.04 15.00
C TYR A 992 -2.24 -38.22 13.79
N GLN A 993 -1.87 -37.64 12.65
CA GLN A 993 -2.55 -37.80 11.37
C GLN A 993 -1.88 -38.87 10.51
N TYR A 994 -2.69 -39.80 10.01
CA TYR A 994 -2.33 -40.85 9.07
C TYR A 994 -3.17 -40.75 7.79
N ASN A 995 -2.54 -41.04 6.65
CA ASN A 995 -3.19 -41.08 5.34
C ASN A 995 -3.05 -42.50 4.77
N LYS A 996 -4.15 -43.09 4.30
CA LYS A 996 -4.14 -44.26 3.43
C LYS A 996 -4.49 -43.81 2.01
N PRO A 997 -3.52 -43.81 1.07
CA PRO A 997 -3.72 -43.34 -0.30
C PRO A 997 -5.00 -43.89 -0.96
N ASP A 998 -5.71 -42.99 -1.62
CA ASP A 998 -6.97 -43.23 -2.32
C ASP A 998 -8.13 -43.81 -1.47
N LYS A 999 -8.04 -43.75 -0.13
CA LYS A 999 -9.11 -44.25 0.77
C LYS A 999 -9.50 -43.34 1.93
N ASP A 1000 -8.57 -42.95 2.81
CA ASP A 1000 -8.98 -42.47 4.15
C ASP A 1000 -7.91 -41.69 4.93
N HIS A 1001 -8.38 -40.85 5.85
CA HIS A 1001 -7.58 -40.09 6.81
C HIS A 1001 -7.95 -40.45 8.25
N MET A 1002 -7.02 -41.09 8.96
CA MET A 1002 -7.20 -41.54 10.33
C MET A 1002 -6.43 -40.64 11.31
N TYR A 1003 -7.07 -40.32 12.44
CA TYR A 1003 -6.53 -39.47 13.50
C TYR A 1003 -6.63 -40.22 14.84
N THR A 1004 -5.55 -40.22 15.61
CA THR A 1004 -5.52 -40.89 16.93
C THR A 1004 -4.48 -40.25 17.84
N ILE A 1005 -4.66 -40.43 19.15
CA ILE A 1005 -3.66 -40.11 20.19
C ILE A 1005 -2.79 -41.33 20.57
N ASP A 1006 -3.18 -42.56 20.21
CA ASP A 1006 -2.34 -43.76 20.40
C ASP A 1006 -1.64 -44.16 19.09
N PRO A 1007 -0.36 -43.81 18.90
CA PRO A 1007 0.39 -44.21 17.71
C PRO A 1007 0.59 -45.73 17.62
N LYS A 1008 0.32 -46.52 18.68
CA LYS A 1008 0.35 -47.99 18.64
C LYS A 1008 -0.82 -48.58 17.86
N GLU A 1009 -1.90 -47.84 17.58
CA GLU A 1009 -2.98 -48.26 16.68
C GLU A 1009 -2.46 -48.56 15.28
N ILE A 1010 -1.63 -47.67 14.70
CA ILE A 1010 -1.01 -47.86 13.38
C ILE A 1010 0.41 -48.46 13.52
N GLY A 1011 1.18 -48.06 14.52
CA GLY A 1011 2.48 -48.65 14.87
C GLY A 1011 3.71 -47.98 14.24
N VAL A 1012 3.55 -46.82 13.60
CA VAL A 1012 4.66 -46.00 13.05
C VAL A 1012 4.42 -44.51 13.32
N THR A 1013 5.49 -43.75 13.54
CA THR A 1013 5.50 -42.28 13.69
C THR A 1013 6.60 -41.61 12.86
N THR A 1014 7.27 -42.36 11.99
CA THR A 1014 8.24 -41.83 11.02
C THR A 1014 7.49 -41.35 9.77
N PRO A 1015 7.66 -40.09 9.31
CA PRO A 1015 6.93 -39.57 8.15
C PRO A 1015 7.10 -40.43 6.91
N GLY A 1016 5.99 -40.75 6.24
CA GLY A 1016 5.96 -41.61 5.04
C GLY A 1016 6.13 -43.12 5.28
N ALA A 1017 6.53 -43.55 6.49
CA ALA A 1017 6.57 -44.97 6.83
C ALA A 1017 5.15 -45.57 6.87
N GLU A 1018 5.01 -46.81 6.41
CA GLU A 1018 3.73 -47.52 6.34
C GLU A 1018 3.56 -48.44 7.55
N GLY A 1019 2.44 -48.27 8.25
CA GLY A 1019 2.07 -49.07 9.41
C GLY A 1019 0.93 -50.06 9.11
N LYS A 1020 0.25 -50.51 10.17
CA LYS A 1020 -0.87 -51.44 10.05
C LYS A 1020 -1.93 -50.93 9.08
N ASN A 1021 -2.53 -51.86 8.34
CA ASN A 1021 -3.60 -51.62 7.37
C ASN A 1021 -3.23 -50.64 6.22
N GLY A 1022 -1.95 -50.35 5.98
CA GLY A 1022 -1.49 -49.50 4.88
C GLY A 1022 -1.61 -47.99 5.13
N TYR A 1023 -1.80 -47.58 6.39
CA TYR A 1023 -1.78 -46.16 6.77
C TYR A 1023 -0.33 -45.65 6.89
N LYS A 1024 -0.04 -44.50 6.29
CA LYS A 1024 1.27 -43.84 6.33
C LYS A 1024 1.21 -42.61 7.22
N PHE A 1025 2.15 -42.50 8.17
CA PHE A 1025 2.20 -41.34 9.05
C PHE A 1025 2.49 -40.06 8.26
N GLN A 1026 1.70 -39.02 8.50
CA GLN A 1026 1.87 -37.71 7.88
C GLN A 1026 2.58 -36.76 8.84
N LYS A 1027 1.91 -36.43 9.96
CA LYS A 1027 2.35 -35.42 10.93
C LYS A 1027 1.51 -35.48 12.22
N ILE A 1028 1.92 -34.71 13.22
CA ILE A 1028 1.03 -34.26 14.30
C ILE A 1028 0.23 -33.06 13.77
N VAL A 1029 -1.09 -32.99 13.99
CA VAL A 1029 -1.94 -31.85 13.57
C VAL A 1029 -2.10 -30.79 14.65
N GLY A 1030 -1.89 -31.16 15.91
CA GLY A 1030 -1.98 -30.35 17.13
C GLY A 1030 -2.03 -31.27 18.35
N TYR A 1031 -2.30 -30.73 19.52
CA TYR A 1031 -2.36 -31.47 20.79
C TYR A 1031 -3.76 -31.36 21.41
N CYS A 1032 -4.22 -32.45 22.04
CA CYS A 1032 -5.53 -32.55 22.70
C CYS A 1032 -5.42 -33.40 23.98
N TYR A 1033 -6.44 -33.39 24.83
CA TYR A 1033 -6.37 -34.05 26.15
C TYR A 1033 -6.97 -35.46 26.11
N PRO A 1034 -6.35 -36.47 26.75
CA PRO A 1034 -6.89 -37.83 26.75
C PRO A 1034 -8.19 -37.93 27.57
N GLU A 1035 -8.28 -37.15 28.65
CA GLU A 1035 -9.42 -37.03 29.56
C GLU A 1035 -9.99 -35.60 29.53
N PRO A 1036 -11.20 -35.34 30.09
CA PRO A 1036 -11.80 -34.01 30.09
C PRO A 1036 -10.95 -32.98 30.84
N LYS A 1037 -10.83 -31.77 30.26
CA LYS A 1037 -10.36 -30.56 30.95
C LYS A 1037 -11.37 -29.42 30.80
N ASP A 1038 -11.26 -28.40 31.64
CA ASP A 1038 -12.13 -27.22 31.58
C ASP A 1038 -12.06 -26.52 30.21
N GLY A 1039 -13.24 -26.07 29.76
CA GLY A 1039 -13.43 -25.51 28.42
C GLY A 1039 -13.34 -26.50 27.25
N THR A 1040 -13.12 -27.80 27.49
CA THR A 1040 -12.99 -28.82 26.42
C THR A 1040 -14.26 -29.66 26.22
N ILE A 1041 -14.42 -30.19 25.00
CA ILE A 1041 -15.52 -31.06 24.58
C ILE A 1041 -14.98 -32.31 23.86
N PRO A 1042 -15.69 -33.46 23.88
CA PRO A 1042 -15.20 -34.69 23.25
C PRO A 1042 -15.20 -34.63 21.71
N LEU A 1043 -14.12 -35.12 21.10
CA LEU A 1043 -14.04 -35.43 19.67
C LEU A 1043 -14.37 -36.92 19.45
N TYR A 1044 -15.57 -37.21 18.98
CA TYR A 1044 -16.04 -38.58 18.72
C TYR A 1044 -15.48 -39.12 17.39
N ARG A 1045 -15.12 -40.41 17.36
CA ARG A 1045 -14.64 -41.15 16.18
C ARG A 1045 -15.60 -42.26 15.79
N TYR A 1046 -15.91 -42.32 14.51
CA TYR A 1046 -16.76 -43.33 13.88
C TYR A 1046 -16.02 -43.96 12.69
N TYR A 1047 -16.35 -45.21 12.34
CA TYR A 1047 -15.69 -45.94 11.26
C TYR A 1047 -16.66 -46.79 10.44
N LYS A 1048 -16.50 -46.80 9.11
CA LYS A 1048 -17.34 -47.56 8.18
C LYS A 1048 -16.52 -48.55 7.36
N ALA A 1049 -16.41 -49.77 7.90
CA ALA A 1049 -15.60 -50.86 7.34
C ALA A 1049 -15.83 -51.13 5.84
N LYS A 1050 -17.07 -51.03 5.33
CA LYS A 1050 -17.40 -51.27 3.91
C LYS A 1050 -16.70 -50.33 2.92
N ILE A 1051 -16.29 -49.13 3.34
CA ILE A 1051 -15.52 -48.17 2.53
C ILE A 1051 -14.16 -47.83 3.14
N VAL A 1052 -13.82 -48.41 4.30
CA VAL A 1052 -12.60 -48.15 5.06
C VAL A 1052 -12.44 -46.66 5.39
N ASN A 1053 -13.52 -45.99 5.85
CA ASN A 1053 -13.51 -44.55 6.11
C ASN A 1053 -13.79 -44.20 7.59
N HIS A 1054 -13.08 -43.20 8.12
CA HIS A 1054 -13.30 -42.62 9.44
C HIS A 1054 -14.04 -41.28 9.37
N PHE A 1055 -14.82 -40.97 10.42
CA PHE A 1055 -15.50 -39.69 10.58
C PHE A 1055 -15.28 -39.17 12.00
N TYR A 1056 -15.09 -37.84 12.14
CA TYR A 1056 -14.76 -37.18 13.40
C TYR A 1056 -15.67 -35.98 13.61
N THR A 1057 -16.33 -35.89 14.76
CA THR A 1057 -17.18 -34.73 15.08
C THR A 1057 -17.25 -34.46 16.57
N THR A 1058 -17.49 -33.20 16.92
CA THR A 1058 -17.75 -32.72 18.28
C THR A 1058 -19.25 -32.68 18.60
N ASP A 1059 -20.15 -32.78 17.61
CA ASP A 1059 -21.58 -32.95 17.85
C ASP A 1059 -22.04 -34.39 17.58
N GLY A 1060 -22.27 -35.14 18.66
CA GLY A 1060 -22.81 -36.50 18.59
C GLY A 1060 -24.17 -36.63 17.88
N LYS A 1061 -24.94 -35.54 17.78
CA LYS A 1061 -26.25 -35.54 17.09
C LYS A 1061 -26.09 -35.72 15.58
N GLU A 1062 -24.97 -35.29 15.00
CA GLU A 1062 -24.65 -35.46 13.58
C GLU A 1062 -24.64 -36.94 13.16
N MET A 1063 -24.23 -37.82 14.09
CA MET A 1063 -24.14 -39.27 13.88
C MET A 1063 -25.24 -40.07 14.62
N LYS A 1064 -26.17 -39.41 15.31
CA LYS A 1064 -27.34 -39.98 16.01
C LYS A 1064 -27.08 -40.96 17.17
N THR A 1065 -25.85 -41.39 17.41
CA THR A 1065 -25.43 -42.11 18.62
C THR A 1065 -24.05 -41.67 19.05
N THR A 1066 -23.78 -41.69 20.36
CA THR A 1066 -22.44 -41.55 20.96
C THR A 1066 -22.01 -42.79 21.74
N THR A 1067 -22.77 -43.89 21.62
CA THR A 1067 -22.50 -45.15 22.34
C THR A 1067 -21.49 -46.01 21.57
N PRO A 1068 -20.31 -46.34 22.14
CA PRO A 1068 -19.35 -47.21 21.47
C PRO A 1068 -19.93 -48.59 21.16
N GLY A 1069 -19.80 -49.02 19.91
CA GLY A 1069 -20.36 -50.28 19.40
C GLY A 1069 -21.73 -50.16 18.70
N GLU A 1070 -22.40 -49.01 18.77
CA GLU A 1070 -23.63 -48.77 17.99
C GLU A 1070 -23.35 -48.26 16.58
N PHE A 1071 -24.27 -48.56 15.65
CA PHE A 1071 -24.24 -48.01 14.29
C PHE A 1071 -25.02 -46.69 14.22
N GLY A 1072 -24.30 -45.61 13.98
CA GLY A 1072 -24.84 -44.28 13.75
C GLY A 1072 -25.26 -44.02 12.31
N GLN A 1073 -25.46 -42.73 12.02
CA GLN A 1073 -25.92 -42.25 10.72
C GLN A 1073 -25.03 -42.76 9.56
N TRP A 1074 -25.66 -43.06 8.42
CA TRP A 1074 -25.04 -43.69 7.24
C TRP A 1074 -24.31 -45.03 7.50
N ASN A 1075 -24.62 -45.74 8.59
CA ASN A 1075 -24.00 -47.02 8.97
C ASN A 1075 -22.48 -46.90 9.24
N TYR A 1076 -22.04 -45.86 9.95
CA TYR A 1076 -20.74 -45.86 10.62
C TYR A 1076 -20.88 -46.45 12.02
N LEU A 1077 -19.93 -47.29 12.43
CA LEU A 1077 -19.83 -47.80 13.80
C LEU A 1077 -19.16 -46.75 14.69
N MET A 1078 -19.77 -46.39 15.82
CA MET A 1078 -19.15 -45.51 16.82
C MET A 1078 -18.03 -46.27 17.54
N GLN A 1079 -16.80 -45.74 17.50
CA GLN A 1079 -15.62 -46.41 18.08
C GLN A 1079 -15.24 -45.87 19.47
N GLY A 1080 -15.44 -44.57 19.72
CA GLY A 1080 -15.15 -43.94 21.00
C GLY A 1080 -14.94 -42.44 20.90
N ILE A 1081 -14.52 -41.83 22.00
CA ILE A 1081 -13.92 -40.49 22.02
C ILE A 1081 -12.44 -40.66 21.66
N THR A 1082 -11.88 -39.82 20.79
CA THR A 1082 -10.45 -39.84 20.44
C THR A 1082 -9.62 -38.99 21.39
N CYS A 1083 -10.12 -37.80 21.74
CA CYS A 1083 -9.58 -36.92 22.77
C CYS A 1083 -10.59 -35.78 23.04
N TYR A 1084 -10.29 -34.95 24.04
CA TYR A 1084 -11.05 -33.74 24.36
C TYR A 1084 -10.33 -32.50 23.81
N VAL A 1085 -11.10 -31.59 23.22
CA VAL A 1085 -10.65 -30.49 22.35
C VAL A 1085 -11.43 -29.22 22.67
N TYR A 1086 -10.88 -28.03 22.40
CA TYR A 1086 -11.61 -26.78 22.62
C TYR A 1086 -12.71 -26.58 21.56
N PRO A 1087 -13.85 -25.95 21.89
CA PRO A 1087 -14.97 -25.78 20.97
C PRO A 1087 -14.63 -24.93 19.74
N GLY A 1088 -15.14 -25.35 18.58
CA GLY A 1088 -15.08 -24.56 17.34
C GLY A 1088 -16.04 -23.37 17.38
N SER A 1089 -15.68 -22.27 16.71
CA SER A 1089 -16.40 -20.98 16.80
C SER A 1089 -17.79 -20.95 16.12
N TYR A 1090 -18.27 -22.06 15.56
CA TYR A 1090 -19.54 -22.15 14.84
C TYR A 1090 -20.21 -23.51 15.06
N PRO A 1091 -21.52 -23.57 15.38
CA PRO A 1091 -22.28 -24.80 15.35
C PRO A 1091 -22.59 -25.19 13.90
N LEU A 1092 -22.32 -26.45 13.54
CA LEU A 1092 -22.70 -27.03 12.24
C LEU A 1092 -24.23 -27.19 12.19
N ARG A 1093 -24.94 -26.37 11.38
CA ARG A 1093 -26.39 -26.52 11.16
C ARG A 1093 -26.77 -26.58 9.68
N GLU A 1094 -27.38 -27.72 9.34
CA GLU A 1094 -28.35 -27.95 8.27
C GLU A 1094 -28.14 -27.24 6.91
N TYR A 1095 -27.26 -27.80 6.07
CA TYR A 1095 -27.54 -27.79 4.62
C TYR A 1095 -28.64 -28.81 4.31
N LYS A 1096 -29.82 -28.34 3.89
CA LYS A 1096 -30.84 -29.16 3.22
C LYS A 1096 -30.79 -28.91 1.71
N SER A 1097 -30.89 -30.01 0.96
CA SER A 1097 -30.88 -30.13 -0.53
C SER A 1097 -29.73 -29.43 -1.26
#